data_AF-A0A1V0A0W7-F1
#
_entry.id   AF-A0A1V0A0W7-F1
#
_cell.length_a   1.000
_cell.length_b   1.000
_cell.length_c   1.000
_cell.angle_alpha   90.00
_cell.angle_beta   90.00
_cell.angle_gamma   90.00
#
_symmetry.space_group_name_H-M   'P 1'
#
loop_
_entity.id
_entity.type
_entity.pdbx_description
1 polymer ?
#
loop_
_entity_poly.entity_id
_entity_poly.type
_entity_poly.pdbx_seq_one_letter_code
_entity_poly.pdbx_strand_id
1 'polypeptide(L)'
;MHIPLLAVLIALAPLDVKVNFSDQATAPPTGYVRDFGEAYGPRSGGLTYGWVQEGTTTPLSLVGNGRNRATGADVRLDTLVHMQLPAGSAGVRTPGAWELAVPAGAYRVTAAVGDPSHTDSRHWLDVEDQNGIAAFTPSTAERHRTVTRTVTVTDGRLTLSAAGGVNTKLDYVDVTQLTTPAPSVRRTTPANRATGVPVTGAVVADLRLIAGGVAIGSLTPGSATIRRVSDGAAVPVEVATSGGGDTINVAPTTALQPDTLYRLDITSAITDTSGAPFQPYSMVFTTGSPPGGEPAFDKVVSGAGGAPYTSVAKGPDGRLYAATLTGQIRRYTINADGTLTGELIINTVRNEHGGADRTVIGLAFDPASTAAAPILWITDNQAYAGADVPEWTSRIARLSGPNLGTYTAVVTGLPRSARDHETNSLAFGPDGALYLTQGSMNAMGAPDGAWAGRPERLLSAAVLRLDPARLPATLPLDVRTEAGGGYDPYAAGAPLTLYATGVRNAYDLVWHSNGHLYAPTNGSAAGGNTPATPSPLPASCARRGYTGPQVPAITGNPQDETDYVFDVKPGRYYGHPVPARCEWVLTGGNPTAAADPFQVNAYPAGTLPDPNLDLAGIFDAGAHASADGVIEYRSAGPLQGKLMIVRYSTGQDIMTFDVGPGGALSNRTTGIAGLTGFAQPLDLVEDRANGNLYVTELGGQRITLLRRR
;
A
#
# COMPACT_ATOMS: atom_id res chain seq x y z
N MET A 1 55.94 12.72 1.59
CA MET A 1 55.66 11.79 2.69
C MET A 1 54.50 12.38 3.49
N HIS A 2 53.27 11.99 3.18
CA HIS A 2 52.06 12.39 3.89
C HIS A 2 51.29 11.10 4.19
N ILE A 3 51.17 10.80 5.48
CA ILE A 3 50.51 9.61 6.01
C ILE A 3 48.99 9.88 5.98
N PRO A 4 48.15 9.01 5.41
CA PRO A 4 46.71 9.15 5.56
C PRO A 4 46.31 8.71 6.98
N LEU A 5 45.50 9.54 7.63
CA LEU A 5 44.88 9.27 8.92
C LEU A 5 43.92 8.08 8.75
N LEU A 6 44.36 6.88 9.14
CA LEU A 6 43.50 5.71 9.24
C LEU A 6 42.58 5.93 10.45
N ALA A 7 41.32 6.32 10.19
CA ALA A 7 40.29 6.35 11.22
C ALA A 7 40.07 4.90 11.71
N VAL A 8 40.61 4.58 12.89
CA VAL A 8 40.31 3.35 13.59
C VAL A 8 38.85 3.44 14.04
N LEU A 9 37.97 2.75 13.32
CA LEU A 9 36.59 2.54 13.73
C LEU A 9 36.63 1.58 14.93
N ILE A 10 36.70 2.11 16.15
CA ILE A 10 36.42 1.32 17.34
C ILE A 10 34.92 0.98 17.26
N ALA A 11 34.60 -0.29 17.01
CA ALA A 11 33.24 -0.78 17.18
C ALA A 11 32.88 -0.64 18.66
N LEU A 12 32.14 0.41 19.00
CA LEU A 12 31.49 0.51 20.30
C LEU A 12 30.63 -0.76 20.50
N ALA A 13 30.70 -1.33 21.70
CA ALA A 13 29.80 -2.42 22.06
C ALA A 13 28.35 -1.98 21.82
N PRO A 14 27.46 -2.88 21.36
CA PRO A 14 26.05 -2.54 21.17
C PRO A 14 25.46 -1.99 22.47
N LEU A 15 24.63 -0.96 22.36
CA LEU A 15 23.99 -0.33 23.52
C LEU A 15 23.18 -1.39 24.31
N ASP A 16 23.38 -1.44 25.62
CA ASP A 16 22.55 -2.21 26.56
C ASP A 16 22.29 -1.34 27.80
N VAL A 17 21.06 -0.82 27.92
CA VAL A 17 20.66 0.12 28.98
C VAL A 17 19.46 -0.46 29.73
N LYS A 18 19.57 -0.48 31.05
CA LYS A 18 18.52 -0.97 31.94
C LYS A 18 18.15 0.11 32.94
N VAL A 19 16.87 0.48 32.99
CA VAL A 19 16.35 1.58 33.80
C VAL A 19 15.28 1.04 34.73
N ASN A 20 15.45 1.31 36.02
CA ASN A 20 14.49 0.99 37.07
C ASN A 20 13.76 2.28 37.47
N PHE A 21 12.44 2.29 37.32
CA PHE A 21 11.60 3.42 37.70
C PHE A 21 11.25 3.32 39.18
N SER A 22 11.53 4.37 39.95
CA SER A 22 11.48 4.27 41.42
C SER A 22 11.14 5.58 42.10
N ASP A 23 11.02 5.55 43.43
CA ASP A 23 11.13 6.76 44.22
C ASP A 23 12.60 7.23 44.32
N GLN A 24 12.82 8.45 44.82
CA GLN A 24 14.15 9.05 44.85
C GLN A 24 15.10 8.38 45.87
N ALA A 25 14.55 7.73 46.90
CA ALA A 25 15.35 7.17 47.99
C ALA A 25 15.89 5.77 47.67
N THR A 26 15.16 4.96 46.91
CA THR A 26 15.51 3.56 46.68
C THR A 26 16.70 3.42 45.73
N ALA A 27 17.68 2.60 46.09
CA ALA A 27 18.78 2.26 45.19
C ALA A 27 18.30 1.30 44.09
N PRO A 28 18.68 1.50 42.81
CA PRO A 28 18.30 0.57 41.76
C PRO A 28 18.98 -0.80 41.95
N PRO A 29 18.39 -1.90 41.44
CA PRO A 29 19.05 -3.20 41.39
C PRO A 29 20.38 -3.14 40.65
N THR A 30 21.28 -4.09 40.93
CA THR A 30 22.57 -4.20 40.24
C THR A 30 22.39 -4.25 38.72
N GLY A 31 23.13 -3.39 38.00
CA GLY A 31 23.08 -3.29 36.54
C GLY A 31 21.99 -2.37 36.00
N TYR A 32 21.15 -1.79 36.85
CA TYR A 32 20.14 -0.80 36.48
C TYR A 32 20.58 0.61 36.88
N VAL A 33 20.28 1.59 36.02
CA VAL A 33 20.24 3.01 36.43
C VAL A 33 18.84 3.34 36.95
N ARG A 34 18.71 4.35 37.80
CA ARG A 34 17.43 4.77 38.38
C ARG A 34 16.87 5.97 37.63
N ASP A 35 15.56 5.95 37.38
CA ASP A 35 14.78 7.14 37.06
C ASP A 35 13.68 7.30 38.12
N PHE A 36 13.53 8.51 38.68
CA PHE A 36 12.53 8.80 39.71
C PHE A 36 11.53 9.92 39.31
N GLY A 37 11.38 10.14 38.00
CA GLY A 37 10.52 11.18 37.43
C GLY A 37 11.29 12.39 36.89
N GLU A 38 12.58 12.29 36.64
CA GLU A 38 13.38 13.44 36.22
C GLU A 38 13.11 13.82 34.76
N ALA A 39 13.01 15.13 34.46
CA ALA A 39 12.82 15.60 33.09
C ALA A 39 13.95 15.11 32.17
N TYR A 40 13.62 14.86 30.90
CA TYR A 40 14.58 14.38 29.90
C TYR A 40 15.85 15.23 29.89
N GLY A 41 17.00 14.58 30.07
CA GLY A 41 18.29 15.26 30.07
C GLY A 41 19.47 14.34 30.41
N PRO A 42 20.68 14.89 30.54
CA PRO A 42 21.87 14.13 30.85
C PRO A 42 21.78 13.42 32.22
N ARG A 43 22.39 12.24 32.30
CA ARG A 43 22.45 11.38 33.50
C ARG A 43 23.87 10.86 33.72
N SER A 44 24.11 10.27 34.89
CA SER A 44 25.39 9.63 35.19
C SER A 44 25.73 8.53 34.17
N GLY A 45 27.02 8.38 33.83
CA GLY A 45 27.46 7.35 32.89
C GLY A 45 27.30 7.72 31.40
N GLY A 46 27.03 9.00 31.09
CA GLY A 46 26.94 9.49 29.70
C GLY A 46 25.60 9.22 29.01
N LEU A 47 24.63 8.66 29.73
CA LEU A 47 23.28 8.44 29.22
C LEU A 47 22.49 9.76 29.22
N THR A 48 21.53 9.89 28.31
CA THR A 48 20.55 10.98 28.30
C THR A 48 19.17 10.37 28.20
N TYR A 49 18.36 10.51 29.25
CA TYR A 49 17.00 9.97 29.31
C TYR A 49 16.14 10.77 30.29
N GLY A 50 14.84 10.49 30.29
CA GLY A 50 13.89 11.01 31.26
C GLY A 50 12.56 11.35 30.62
N TRP A 51 11.77 12.14 31.34
CA TRP A 51 10.37 12.37 30.99
C TRP A 51 10.19 13.61 30.11
N VAL A 52 9.27 13.49 29.15
CA VAL A 52 8.76 14.58 28.31
C VAL A 52 7.24 14.64 28.46
N GLN A 53 6.65 15.79 28.15
CA GLN A 53 5.19 15.89 28.12
C GLN A 53 4.64 14.98 27.01
N GLU A 54 3.68 14.14 27.34
CA GLU A 54 3.07 13.15 26.44
C GLU A 54 2.66 13.78 25.09
N GLY A 55 3.09 13.17 23.99
CA GLY A 55 2.85 13.66 22.63
C GLY A 55 3.78 14.78 22.15
N THR A 56 4.82 15.14 22.91
CA THR A 56 5.81 16.18 22.56
C THR A 56 7.22 15.75 22.96
N THR A 57 8.23 16.51 22.54
CA THR A 57 9.63 16.35 23.01
C THR A 57 10.01 17.33 24.12
N THR A 58 9.03 18.03 24.71
CA THR A 58 9.27 19.05 25.74
C THR A 58 9.58 18.37 27.07
N PRO A 59 10.78 18.57 27.68
CA PRO A 59 11.11 17.95 28.97
C PRO A 59 10.09 18.29 30.06
N LEU A 60 9.63 17.27 30.79
CA LEU A 60 8.65 17.38 31.87
C LEU A 60 9.17 16.64 33.10
N SER A 61 9.25 17.30 34.25
CA SER A 61 9.57 16.60 35.50
C SER A 61 8.30 15.99 36.08
N LEU A 62 8.34 14.68 36.33
CA LEU A 62 7.38 13.92 37.13
C LEU A 62 7.91 13.60 38.55
N VAL A 63 8.95 14.31 39.03
CA VAL A 63 9.51 14.08 40.37
C VAL A 63 8.39 14.21 41.42
N GLY A 64 8.28 13.20 42.29
CA GLY A 64 7.16 13.04 43.21
C GLY A 64 6.12 12.00 42.77
N ASN A 65 6.21 11.49 41.54
CA ASN A 65 5.36 10.39 41.05
C ASN A 65 5.94 8.99 41.31
N GLY A 66 7.20 8.89 41.74
CA GLY A 66 7.85 7.62 42.08
C GLY A 66 7.28 6.97 43.35
N ARG A 67 7.21 5.64 43.39
CA ARG A 67 6.76 4.85 44.55
C ARG A 67 7.70 3.67 44.78
N ASN A 68 7.84 3.28 46.04
CA ASN A 68 8.33 1.97 46.46
C ASN A 68 7.27 1.36 47.39
N ARG A 69 6.80 0.16 47.07
CA ARG A 69 5.81 -0.56 47.86
C ARG A 69 6.43 -1.52 48.88
N ALA A 70 7.69 -1.90 48.69
CA ALA A 70 8.44 -2.81 49.56
C ALA A 70 7.67 -4.11 49.90
N THR A 71 7.03 -4.70 48.89
CA THR A 71 6.12 -5.85 49.05
C THR A 71 6.74 -7.19 48.68
N GLY A 72 7.86 -7.20 47.96
CA GLY A 72 8.51 -8.38 47.43
C GLY A 72 10.04 -8.32 47.53
N ALA A 73 10.69 -9.26 46.83
CA ALA A 73 12.14 -9.33 46.74
C ALA A 73 12.69 -8.66 45.46
N ASP A 74 11.87 -8.53 44.42
CA ASP A 74 12.27 -7.88 43.17
C ASP A 74 11.96 -6.38 43.21
N VAL A 75 13.00 -5.58 43.48
CA VAL A 75 12.92 -4.12 43.51
C VAL A 75 12.34 -3.55 42.21
N ARG A 76 12.53 -4.22 41.07
CA ARG A 76 12.00 -3.78 39.77
C ARG A 76 10.50 -3.83 39.66
N LEU A 77 9.84 -4.67 40.47
CA LEU A 77 8.38 -4.77 40.50
C LEU A 77 7.81 -4.12 41.77
N ASP A 78 8.63 -3.88 42.79
CA ASP A 78 8.23 -3.12 43.98
C ASP A 78 8.24 -1.61 43.77
N THR A 79 8.93 -1.14 42.74
CA THR A 79 9.13 0.28 42.46
C THR A 79 8.57 0.66 41.10
N LEU A 80 8.06 1.89 41.00
CA LEU A 80 7.41 2.42 39.80
C LEU A 80 7.45 3.93 39.74
N VAL A 81 7.17 4.49 38.57
CA VAL A 81 6.79 5.90 38.38
C VAL A 81 5.43 5.95 37.66
N HIS A 82 4.51 6.77 38.17
CA HIS A 82 3.25 7.05 37.46
C HIS A 82 3.49 7.90 36.22
N MET A 83 3.23 7.34 35.03
CA MET A 83 3.21 8.07 33.74
C MET A 83 2.00 9.01 33.67
N GLN A 84 0.91 8.62 34.32
CA GLN A 84 -0.34 9.35 34.42
C GLN A 84 -0.78 9.31 35.88
N LEU A 85 -0.77 10.43 36.57
CA LEU A 85 -1.18 10.46 37.98
C LEU A 85 -2.68 10.81 38.09
N PRO A 86 -3.51 10.02 38.81
CA PRO A 86 -4.94 10.31 38.97
C PRO A 86 -5.21 11.68 39.62
N ALA A 87 -6.36 12.27 39.30
CA ALA A 87 -6.82 13.49 39.97
C ALA A 87 -6.92 13.28 41.48
N GLY A 88 -6.49 14.27 42.27
CA GLY A 88 -6.49 14.21 43.74
C GLY A 88 -5.24 13.58 44.35
N SER A 89 -4.43 12.83 43.59
CA SER A 89 -3.14 12.32 44.05
C SER A 89 -2.10 13.44 44.21
N ALA A 90 -1.16 13.23 45.14
CA ALA A 90 0.00 14.09 45.34
C ALA A 90 1.10 13.75 44.32
N GLY A 91 1.55 14.77 43.59
CA GLY A 91 2.54 14.67 42.51
C GLY A 91 2.13 15.44 41.26
N VAL A 92 2.79 15.16 40.15
CA VAL A 92 2.59 15.81 38.85
C VAL A 92 1.52 15.07 38.07
N ARG A 93 0.45 15.78 37.68
CA ARG A 93 -0.72 15.21 37.00
C ARG A 93 -0.66 15.29 35.49
N THR A 94 0.21 16.14 34.94
CA THR A 94 0.45 16.21 33.50
C THR A 94 1.00 14.85 33.04
N PRO A 95 0.34 14.17 32.08
CA PRO A 95 0.85 12.91 31.55
C PRO A 95 2.24 13.08 30.93
N GLY A 96 3.12 12.12 31.19
CA GLY A 96 4.46 12.09 30.62
C GLY A 96 4.73 10.82 29.81
N ALA A 97 5.48 10.99 28.73
CA ALA A 97 6.17 9.91 28.04
C ALA A 97 7.63 9.87 28.50
N TRP A 98 8.29 8.73 28.36
CA TRP A 98 9.70 8.56 28.73
C TRP A 98 10.55 8.38 27.48
N GLU A 99 11.68 9.07 27.39
CA GLU A 99 12.59 9.02 26.26
C GLU A 99 14.03 8.63 26.67
N LEU A 100 14.74 7.92 25.79
CA LEU A 100 16.17 7.60 25.88
C LEU A 100 16.88 8.00 24.58
N ALA A 101 17.93 8.81 24.68
CA ALA A 101 18.81 9.10 23.55
C ALA A 101 19.53 7.82 23.11
N VAL A 102 19.33 7.42 21.85
CA VAL A 102 19.99 6.25 21.25
C VAL A 102 20.35 6.56 19.78
N PRO A 103 21.38 5.94 19.20
CA PRO A 103 21.59 6.03 17.75
C PRO A 103 20.37 5.52 16.96
N ALA A 104 20.13 6.04 15.76
CA ALA A 104 19.12 5.45 14.88
C ALA A 104 19.47 3.98 14.58
N GLY A 105 18.49 3.08 14.67
CA GLY A 105 18.71 1.65 14.56
C GLY A 105 17.59 0.81 15.17
N ALA A 106 17.75 -0.51 15.15
CA ALA A 106 16.79 -1.45 15.72
C ALA A 106 17.14 -1.80 17.18
N TYR A 107 16.13 -1.89 18.03
CA TYR A 107 16.26 -2.14 19.47
C TYR A 107 15.27 -3.19 19.93
N ARG A 108 15.72 -4.12 20.77
CA ARG A 108 14.83 -4.97 21.57
C ARG A 108 14.57 -4.26 22.90
N VAL A 109 13.31 -4.00 23.19
CA VAL A 109 12.85 -3.26 24.36
C VAL A 109 11.95 -4.15 25.18
N THR A 110 12.34 -4.42 26.42
CA THR A 110 11.50 -5.15 27.40
C THR A 110 11.09 -4.19 28.49
N ALA A 111 9.79 -4.00 28.71
CA ALA A 111 9.28 -3.10 29.73
C ALA A 111 8.16 -3.74 30.55
N ALA A 112 8.05 -3.36 31.81
CA ALA A 112 6.99 -3.80 32.70
C ALA A 112 6.16 -2.63 33.25
N VAL A 113 4.87 -2.88 33.41
CA VAL A 113 3.91 -1.94 34.02
C VAL A 113 3.13 -2.66 35.11
N GLY A 114 2.82 -1.97 36.21
CA GLY A 114 1.99 -2.52 37.27
C GLY A 114 2.08 -1.74 38.58
N ASP A 115 1.49 -2.30 39.63
CA ASP A 115 1.72 -1.90 41.02
C ASP A 115 1.45 -3.12 41.91
N PRO A 116 2.41 -3.55 42.74
CA PRO A 116 2.26 -4.77 43.53
C PRO A 116 1.22 -4.61 44.66
N SER A 117 0.81 -3.37 44.95
CA SER A 117 -0.17 -3.04 45.99
C SER A 117 -1.52 -2.56 45.45
N HIS A 118 -1.64 -2.23 44.15
CA HIS A 118 -2.85 -1.59 43.60
C HIS A 118 -3.27 -2.15 42.24
N THR A 119 -4.59 -2.26 42.04
CA THR A 119 -5.21 -2.69 40.77
C THR A 119 -6.08 -1.59 40.15
N ASP A 120 -5.83 -0.33 40.53
CA ASP A 120 -6.61 0.87 40.19
C ASP A 120 -6.17 1.53 38.86
N SER A 121 -5.69 0.72 37.92
CA SER A 121 -5.11 1.17 36.66
C SER A 121 -5.70 0.42 35.48
N ARG A 122 -5.69 1.09 34.33
CA ARG A 122 -5.84 0.47 33.02
C ARG A 122 -4.58 0.81 32.22
N HIS A 123 -3.56 -0.02 32.35
CA HIS A 123 -2.24 0.22 31.78
C HIS A 123 -2.25 0.17 30.26
N TRP A 124 -1.42 1.04 29.71
CA TRP A 124 -1.11 1.14 28.29
C TRP A 124 0.36 1.45 28.12
N LEU A 125 1.01 0.83 27.14
CA LEU A 125 2.39 1.10 26.78
C LEU A 125 2.60 0.91 25.28
N ASP A 126 2.88 2.02 24.59
CA ASP A 126 3.47 2.02 23.26
C ASP A 126 4.99 2.16 23.38
N VAL A 127 5.71 1.47 22.51
CA VAL A 127 7.16 1.53 22.33
C VAL A 127 7.38 1.96 20.89
N GLU A 128 7.91 3.16 20.66
CA GLU A 128 7.97 3.77 19.32
C GLU A 128 6.58 3.73 18.63
N ASP A 129 6.52 3.17 17.43
CA ASP A 129 5.34 3.01 16.60
C ASP A 129 4.54 1.72 16.89
N GLN A 130 4.97 0.94 17.89
CA GLN A 130 4.36 -0.35 18.23
C GLN A 130 3.65 -0.34 19.56
N ASN A 131 2.52 -1.04 19.62
CA ASN A 131 1.83 -1.28 20.88
C ASN A 131 2.38 -2.50 21.61
N GLY A 132 2.83 -2.31 22.86
CA GLY A 132 3.25 -3.39 23.75
C GLY A 132 2.08 -3.89 24.62
N ILE A 133 1.49 -2.97 25.38
CA ILE A 133 0.42 -3.27 26.33
C ILE A 133 -0.78 -2.40 25.98
N ALA A 134 -1.93 -3.02 25.75
CA ALA A 134 -3.19 -2.32 25.53
C ALA A 134 -4.22 -2.77 26.56
N ALA A 135 -4.82 -1.80 27.24
CA ALA A 135 -5.97 -1.99 28.13
C ALA A 135 -5.78 -3.01 29.26
N PHE A 136 -4.56 -3.20 29.77
CA PHE A 136 -4.32 -4.15 30.86
C PHE A 136 -4.89 -3.62 32.19
N THR A 137 -5.90 -4.29 32.73
CA THR A 137 -6.44 -4.00 34.06
C THR A 137 -5.88 -5.04 35.03
N PRO A 138 -5.05 -4.65 36.02
CA PRO A 138 -4.45 -5.60 36.94
C PRO A 138 -5.50 -6.28 37.82
N SER A 139 -5.17 -7.48 38.31
CA SER A 139 -5.93 -8.20 39.31
C SER A 139 -5.03 -8.63 40.47
N THR A 140 -5.61 -9.17 41.54
CA THR A 140 -4.81 -9.75 42.63
C THR A 140 -3.97 -10.95 42.19
N ALA A 141 -4.34 -11.60 41.08
CA ALA A 141 -3.61 -12.71 40.48
C ALA A 141 -2.52 -12.26 39.49
N GLU A 142 -2.74 -11.16 38.76
CA GLU A 142 -1.79 -10.58 37.80
C GLU A 142 -1.68 -9.08 38.04
N ARG A 143 -0.67 -8.66 38.80
CA ARG A 143 -0.45 -7.24 39.16
C ARG A 143 0.45 -6.49 38.20
N HIS A 144 1.32 -7.21 37.51
CA HIS A 144 2.29 -6.66 36.57
C HIS A 144 2.15 -7.36 35.23
N ARG A 145 2.47 -6.62 34.16
CA ARG A 145 2.59 -7.18 32.83
C ARG A 145 3.87 -6.70 32.19
N THR A 146 4.66 -7.65 31.70
CA THR A 146 5.89 -7.40 30.95
C THR A 146 5.63 -7.62 29.46
N VAL A 147 6.21 -6.78 28.62
CA VAL A 147 6.19 -6.94 27.17
C VAL A 147 7.59 -6.76 26.60
N THR A 148 7.87 -7.47 25.51
CA THR A 148 9.04 -7.23 24.67
C THR A 148 8.59 -6.82 23.26
N ARG A 149 9.22 -5.78 22.72
CA ARG A 149 9.06 -5.32 21.34
C ARG A 149 10.41 -5.13 20.66
N THR A 150 10.44 -5.34 19.35
CA THR A 150 11.59 -4.97 18.53
C THR A 150 11.18 -3.77 17.68
N VAL A 151 11.80 -2.62 17.91
CA VAL A 151 11.40 -1.33 17.31
C VAL A 151 12.56 -0.70 16.55
N THR A 152 12.25 0.17 15.59
CA THR A 152 13.26 0.95 14.87
C THR A 152 13.17 2.41 15.28
N VAL A 153 14.26 2.95 15.82
CA VAL A 153 14.40 4.38 16.14
C VAL A 153 14.98 5.11 14.94
N THR A 154 14.36 6.21 14.53
CA THR A 154 14.75 6.98 13.34
C THR A 154 15.21 8.41 13.64
N ASP A 155 14.78 8.97 14.77
CA ASP A 155 15.04 10.36 15.20
C ASP A 155 16.11 10.47 16.30
N GLY A 156 16.66 9.33 16.73
CA GLY A 156 17.66 9.23 17.79
C GLY A 156 17.09 9.22 19.22
N ARG A 157 15.77 9.04 19.38
CA ARG A 157 15.09 8.96 20.68
C ARG A 157 14.17 7.76 20.72
N LEU A 158 14.46 6.83 21.62
CA LEU A 158 13.51 5.77 21.96
C LEU A 158 12.48 6.31 22.93
N THR A 159 11.20 6.16 22.62
CA THR A 159 10.04 6.74 23.32
C THR A 159 9.12 5.64 23.84
N LEU A 160 8.72 5.76 25.10
CA LEU A 160 7.70 4.97 25.78
C LEU A 160 6.51 5.86 26.14
N SER A 161 5.33 5.53 25.63
CA SER A 161 4.11 6.35 25.78
C SER A 161 3.00 5.59 26.48
N ALA A 162 2.26 6.28 27.35
CA ALA A 162 1.07 5.74 28.01
C ALA A 162 -0.24 6.21 27.38
N ALA A 163 -0.19 6.90 26.22
CA ALA A 163 -1.37 7.47 25.59
C ALA A 163 -2.36 6.37 25.15
N GLY A 164 -3.54 6.35 25.78
CA GLY A 164 -4.55 5.28 25.67
C GLY A 164 -4.83 4.56 27.00
N GLY A 165 -3.95 4.75 27.98
CA GLY A 165 -4.08 4.22 29.35
C GLY A 165 -4.75 5.18 30.32
N VAL A 166 -4.99 4.66 31.53
CA VAL A 166 -5.38 5.42 32.71
C VAL A 166 -4.53 4.93 33.87
N ASN A 167 -3.85 5.87 34.53
CA ASN A 167 -2.98 5.57 35.68
C ASN A 167 -1.90 4.53 35.34
N THR A 168 -1.33 4.60 34.12
CA THR A 168 -0.20 3.73 33.77
C THR A 168 0.98 4.04 34.70
N LYS A 169 1.54 2.97 35.26
CA LYS A 169 2.75 2.99 36.10
C LYS A 169 3.80 2.14 35.41
N LEU A 170 4.98 2.69 35.24
CA LEU A 170 6.11 2.04 34.57
C LEU A 170 7.08 1.55 35.65
N ASP A 171 7.49 0.29 35.56
CA ASP A 171 8.24 -0.42 36.59
C ASP A 171 9.75 -0.47 36.22
N TYR A 172 10.06 -1.05 35.06
CA TYR A 172 11.41 -1.06 34.49
C TYR A 172 11.39 -1.11 32.96
N VAL A 173 12.51 -0.76 32.34
CA VAL A 173 12.80 -1.01 30.91
C VAL A 173 14.23 -1.50 30.70
N ASP A 174 14.37 -2.51 29.84
CA ASP A 174 15.64 -3.00 29.30
C ASP A 174 15.67 -2.69 27.80
N VAL A 175 16.72 -2.02 27.32
CA VAL A 175 16.91 -1.61 25.92
C VAL A 175 18.24 -2.17 25.42
N THR A 176 18.18 -3.08 24.44
CA THR A 176 19.36 -3.65 23.79
C THR A 176 19.37 -3.34 22.29
N GLN A 177 20.44 -2.76 21.78
CA GLN A 177 20.63 -2.51 20.35
C GLN A 177 20.82 -3.83 19.59
N LEU A 178 20.10 -3.97 18.48
CA LEU A 178 20.28 -5.07 17.54
C LEU A 178 21.26 -4.66 16.45
N THR A 179 22.27 -5.49 16.20
CA THR A 179 23.32 -5.24 15.22
C THR A 179 23.12 -5.98 13.91
N THR A 180 22.23 -6.97 13.88
CA THR A 180 21.88 -7.71 12.67
C THR A 180 20.70 -7.02 11.98
N PRO A 181 20.87 -6.49 10.75
CA PRO A 181 19.76 -6.03 9.95
C PRO A 181 18.75 -7.17 9.74
N ALA A 182 17.47 -6.89 9.94
CA ALA A 182 16.37 -7.80 9.58
C ALA A 182 15.28 -7.02 8.84
N PRO A 183 14.56 -7.66 7.90
CA PRO A 183 13.40 -7.03 7.31
C PRO A 183 12.37 -6.70 8.41
N SER A 184 11.68 -5.57 8.27
CA SER A 184 10.81 -5.05 9.32
C SER A 184 9.65 -4.25 8.75
N VAL A 185 8.62 -4.04 9.56
CA VAL A 185 7.56 -3.08 9.25
C VAL A 185 8.11 -1.68 9.49
N ARG A 186 7.94 -0.79 8.50
CA ARG A 186 8.28 0.64 8.61
C ARG A 186 7.14 1.42 9.22
N ARG A 187 5.90 1.15 8.78
CA ARG A 187 4.66 1.78 9.22
C ARG A 187 3.45 0.98 8.78
N THR A 188 2.29 1.32 9.31
CA THR A 188 1.00 0.70 8.96
C THR A 188 -0.04 1.72 8.53
N THR A 189 -0.93 1.30 7.64
CA THR A 189 -2.18 1.97 7.30
C THR A 189 -3.34 1.02 7.62
N PRO A 190 -4.23 1.33 8.56
CA PRO A 190 -4.18 2.49 9.44
C PRO A 190 -2.99 2.45 10.42
N ALA A 191 -2.57 3.62 10.90
CA ALA A 191 -1.46 3.73 11.86
C ALA A 191 -1.82 3.19 13.25
N ASN A 192 -0.80 2.93 14.09
CA ASN A 192 -1.01 2.53 15.49
C ASN A 192 -1.94 3.52 16.23
N ARG A 193 -2.94 2.98 16.92
CA ARG A 193 -4.02 3.67 17.65
C ARG A 193 -5.04 4.41 16.79
N ALA A 194 -5.08 4.17 15.48
CA ALA A 194 -6.13 4.72 14.65
C ALA A 194 -7.53 4.36 15.18
N THR A 195 -8.47 5.29 15.03
CA THR A 195 -9.88 5.13 15.40
C THR A 195 -10.75 5.28 14.15
N GLY A 196 -12.00 4.83 14.19
CA GLY A 196 -12.89 4.91 13.03
C GLY A 196 -12.49 3.97 11.90
N VAL A 197 -11.68 2.93 12.18
CA VAL A 197 -11.23 1.99 11.16
C VAL A 197 -12.42 1.20 10.61
N PRO A 198 -12.56 1.02 9.28
CA PRO A 198 -13.65 0.24 8.70
C PRO A 198 -13.67 -1.19 9.24
N VAL A 199 -14.87 -1.71 9.52
CA VAL A 199 -15.05 -3.07 10.09
C VAL A 199 -14.68 -4.21 9.14
N THR A 200 -14.45 -3.93 7.86
CA THR A 200 -14.05 -4.93 6.86
C THR A 200 -12.73 -4.60 6.16
N GLY A 201 -12.04 -3.54 6.58
CA GLY A 201 -10.81 -3.09 5.93
C GLY A 201 -9.60 -3.91 6.35
N ALA A 202 -8.63 -4.04 5.43
CA ALA A 202 -7.31 -4.56 5.74
C ALA A 202 -6.42 -3.55 6.47
N VAL A 203 -5.48 -4.06 7.27
CA VAL A 203 -4.29 -3.32 7.70
C VAL A 203 -3.16 -3.62 6.73
N VAL A 204 -2.56 -2.58 6.14
CA VAL A 204 -1.42 -2.70 5.22
C VAL A 204 -0.16 -2.18 5.90
N ALA A 205 0.86 -3.03 6.01
CA ALA A 205 2.16 -2.69 6.55
C ALA A 205 3.16 -2.43 5.42
N ASP A 206 3.71 -1.22 5.34
CA ASP A 206 4.85 -0.88 4.48
C ASP A 206 6.14 -1.40 5.11
N LEU A 207 7.07 -1.86 4.28
CA LEU A 207 8.20 -2.65 4.74
C LEU A 207 9.55 -1.94 4.53
N ARG A 208 10.46 -2.22 5.46
CA ARG A 208 11.89 -2.02 5.28
C ARG A 208 12.51 -3.35 4.86
N LEU A 209 12.70 -3.52 3.57
CA LEU A 209 13.27 -4.73 2.98
C LEU A 209 14.80 -4.69 2.99
N ILE A 210 15.42 -5.86 3.13
CA ILE A 210 16.88 -6.04 3.04
C ILE A 210 17.26 -6.70 1.73
N ALA A 211 16.57 -7.79 1.37
CA ALA A 211 16.81 -8.54 0.15
C ALA A 211 15.48 -8.95 -0.50
N GLY A 212 15.19 -8.35 -1.66
CA GLY A 212 13.96 -8.59 -2.41
C GLY A 212 12.69 -8.33 -1.58
N GLY A 213 11.55 -8.79 -2.10
CA GLY A 213 10.24 -8.67 -1.43
C GLY A 213 9.98 -9.77 -0.39
N VAL A 214 8.78 -9.77 0.18
CA VAL A 214 8.24 -10.82 1.06
C VAL A 214 8.10 -12.14 0.30
N ALA A 215 8.44 -13.25 0.96
CA ALA A 215 8.20 -14.59 0.44
C ALA A 215 6.72 -14.96 0.61
N ILE A 216 5.99 -15.09 -0.51
CA ILE A 216 4.55 -15.39 -0.53
C ILE A 216 4.21 -16.65 0.28
N GLY A 217 5.05 -17.69 0.21
CA GLY A 217 4.85 -18.95 0.96
C GLY A 217 4.91 -18.82 2.49
N SER A 218 5.41 -17.69 3.03
CA SER A 218 5.44 -17.42 4.47
C SER A 218 4.19 -16.69 5.00
N LEU A 219 3.31 -16.25 4.09
CA LEU A 219 2.08 -15.54 4.42
C LEU A 219 0.98 -16.55 4.75
N THR A 220 0.67 -16.69 6.03
CA THR A 220 -0.32 -17.64 6.54
C THR A 220 -1.16 -16.97 7.63
N PRO A 221 -2.38 -17.46 7.92
CA PRO A 221 -3.18 -16.92 9.04
C PRO A 221 -2.51 -17.03 10.42
N GLY A 222 -1.43 -17.82 10.55
CA GLY A 222 -0.64 -17.91 11.78
C GLY A 222 0.55 -16.94 11.82
N SER A 223 0.98 -16.41 10.66
CA SER A 223 2.14 -15.51 10.60
C SER A 223 1.79 -14.05 10.85
N ALA A 224 0.51 -13.68 10.71
CA ALA A 224 -0.08 -12.45 11.23
C ALA A 224 -1.50 -12.69 11.80
N THR A 225 -1.86 -12.05 12.91
CA THR A 225 -3.17 -12.27 13.57
C THR A 225 -3.84 -10.98 14.00
N ILE A 226 -5.17 -10.92 13.89
CA ILE A 226 -6.00 -9.90 14.51
C ILE A 226 -6.74 -10.50 15.71
N ARG A 227 -6.71 -9.82 16.86
CA ARG A 227 -7.39 -10.25 18.10
C ARG A 227 -8.13 -9.10 18.75
N ARG A 228 -9.32 -9.37 19.28
CA ARG A 228 -10.04 -8.40 20.13
C ARG A 228 -9.30 -8.25 21.45
N VAL A 229 -9.04 -7.02 21.86
CA VAL A 229 -8.21 -6.76 23.06
C VAL A 229 -8.92 -7.12 24.37
N SER A 230 -10.25 -7.03 24.42
CA SER A 230 -11.02 -7.23 25.65
C SER A 230 -11.01 -8.67 26.18
N ASP A 231 -10.97 -9.66 25.29
CA ASP A 231 -11.11 -11.08 25.61
C ASP A 231 -10.08 -11.99 24.91
N GLY A 232 -9.23 -11.42 24.05
CA GLY A 232 -8.23 -12.16 23.28
C GLY A 232 -8.81 -12.98 22.12
N ALA A 233 -10.10 -12.82 21.80
CA ALA A 233 -10.77 -13.57 20.74
C ALA A 233 -10.07 -13.32 19.39
N ALA A 234 -9.65 -14.40 18.73
CA ALA A 234 -9.03 -14.33 17.42
C ALA A 234 -10.06 -14.05 16.33
N VAL A 235 -9.68 -13.23 15.35
CA VAL A 235 -10.43 -13.00 14.12
C VAL A 235 -9.75 -13.76 12.99
N PRO A 236 -10.50 -14.56 12.19
CA PRO A 236 -9.96 -15.15 10.98
C PRO A 236 -9.47 -14.08 9.99
N VAL A 237 -8.26 -14.23 9.49
CA VAL A 237 -7.63 -13.28 8.56
C VAL A 237 -7.08 -13.97 7.32
N GLU A 238 -7.05 -13.22 6.23
CA GLU A 238 -6.22 -13.48 5.06
C GLU A 238 -4.96 -12.61 5.14
N VAL A 239 -3.82 -13.17 4.76
CA VAL A 239 -2.53 -12.46 4.74
C VAL A 239 -1.97 -12.51 3.33
N ALA A 240 -1.67 -11.34 2.78
CA ALA A 240 -1.21 -11.17 1.41
C ALA A 240 -0.12 -10.10 1.31
N THR A 241 0.38 -9.87 0.09
CA THR A 241 1.40 -8.85 -0.22
C THR A 241 1.08 -8.21 -1.57
N SER A 242 1.60 -7.01 -1.82
CA SER A 242 1.63 -6.38 -3.15
C SER A 242 2.45 -7.23 -4.14
N GLY A 243 2.30 -7.02 -5.45
CA GLY A 243 3.12 -7.77 -6.40
C GLY A 243 4.62 -7.50 -6.27
N GLY A 244 5.02 -6.27 -5.90
CA GLY A 244 6.40 -5.93 -5.52
C GLY A 244 6.92 -6.71 -4.30
N GLY A 245 6.05 -7.26 -3.47
CA GLY A 245 6.42 -7.90 -2.21
C GLY A 245 6.86 -6.91 -1.14
N ASP A 246 6.47 -5.65 -1.26
CA ASP A 246 6.91 -4.52 -0.42
C ASP A 246 5.88 -4.08 0.62
N THR A 247 4.78 -4.82 0.74
CA THR A 247 3.77 -4.65 1.78
C THR A 247 3.33 -5.98 2.41
N ILE A 248 2.78 -5.96 3.63
CA ILE A 248 2.01 -7.08 4.20
C ILE A 248 0.58 -6.58 4.43
N ASN A 249 -0.39 -7.19 3.75
CA ASN A 249 -1.82 -6.91 3.88
C ASN A 249 -2.46 -7.97 4.78
N VAL A 250 -3.12 -7.54 5.87
CA VAL A 250 -3.84 -8.41 6.79
C VAL A 250 -5.31 -8.01 6.82
N ALA A 251 -6.17 -8.86 6.27
CA ALA A 251 -7.58 -8.58 6.07
C ALA A 251 -8.47 -9.51 6.90
N PRO A 252 -9.45 -9.02 7.66
CA PRO A 252 -10.40 -9.89 8.34
C PRO A 252 -11.34 -10.53 7.32
N THR A 253 -11.55 -11.84 7.39
CA THR A 253 -12.46 -12.55 6.46
C THR A 253 -13.93 -12.47 6.89
N THR A 254 -14.18 -11.86 8.05
CA THR A 254 -15.52 -11.55 8.59
C THR A 254 -15.50 -10.13 9.16
N ALA A 255 -16.65 -9.45 9.12
CA ALA A 255 -16.72 -8.09 9.65
C ALA A 255 -16.37 -8.06 11.15
N LEU A 256 -15.48 -7.14 11.50
CA LEU A 256 -15.14 -6.80 12.88
C LEU A 256 -16.34 -6.17 13.59
N GLN A 257 -16.34 -6.20 14.92
CA GLN A 257 -17.36 -5.48 15.69
C GLN A 257 -17.11 -3.98 15.60
N PRO A 258 -18.16 -3.15 15.49
CA PRO A 258 -18.05 -1.69 15.57
C PRO A 258 -17.46 -1.23 16.92
N ASP A 259 -16.83 -0.06 16.93
CA ASP A 259 -16.37 0.64 18.15
C ASP A 259 -15.56 -0.25 19.11
N THR A 260 -14.76 -1.15 18.54
CA THR A 260 -14.06 -2.22 19.26
C THR A 260 -12.55 -2.13 19.03
N LEU A 261 -11.78 -2.29 20.12
CA LEU A 261 -10.33 -2.27 20.08
C LEU A 261 -9.76 -3.65 19.68
N TYR A 262 -8.97 -3.66 18.62
CA TYR A 262 -8.25 -4.82 18.09
C TYR A 262 -6.74 -4.62 18.14
N ARG A 263 -6.02 -5.74 18.23
CA ARG A 263 -4.57 -5.81 18.07
C ARG A 263 -4.23 -6.60 16.82
N LEU A 264 -3.30 -6.08 16.02
CA LEU A 264 -2.60 -6.82 14.98
C LEU A 264 -1.22 -7.21 15.52
N ASP A 265 -0.85 -8.47 15.34
CA ASP A 265 0.51 -8.97 15.58
C ASP A 265 1.05 -9.63 14.30
N ILE A 266 2.25 -9.22 13.87
CA ILE A 266 3.03 -9.85 12.79
C ILE A 266 4.22 -10.55 13.43
N THR A 267 4.47 -11.79 13.04
CA THR A 267 5.49 -12.66 13.64
C THR A 267 6.72 -12.81 12.75
N SER A 268 7.80 -13.33 13.34
CA SER A 268 9.02 -13.70 12.59
C SER A 268 8.86 -14.94 11.71
N ALA A 269 7.65 -15.52 11.61
CA ALA A 269 7.36 -16.58 10.66
C ALA A 269 7.26 -16.05 9.22
N ILE A 270 6.98 -14.75 9.04
CA ILE A 270 7.10 -14.09 7.73
C ILE A 270 8.59 -13.91 7.41
N THR A 271 8.98 -14.23 6.19
CA THR A 271 10.36 -14.06 5.70
C THR A 271 10.41 -13.25 4.41
N ASP A 272 11.54 -12.64 4.12
CA ASP A 272 11.82 -12.14 2.77
C ASP A 272 12.18 -13.29 1.81
N THR A 273 12.33 -12.96 0.52
CA THR A 273 12.70 -13.94 -0.53
C THR A 273 14.09 -14.56 -0.35
N SER A 274 14.95 -14.01 0.51
CA SER A 274 16.23 -14.63 0.89
C SER A 274 16.11 -15.62 2.05
N GLY A 275 14.94 -15.66 2.71
CA GLY A 275 14.67 -16.48 3.89
C GLY A 275 14.96 -15.78 5.21
N ALA A 276 15.27 -14.48 5.22
CA ALA A 276 15.52 -13.74 6.46
C ALA A 276 14.18 -13.47 7.19
N PRO A 277 14.07 -13.76 8.49
CA PRO A 277 12.84 -13.56 9.24
C PRO A 277 12.58 -12.08 9.52
N PHE A 278 11.32 -11.67 9.47
CA PHE A 278 10.90 -10.33 9.84
C PHE A 278 11.04 -10.08 11.34
N GLN A 279 11.37 -8.84 11.70
CA GLN A 279 11.21 -8.36 13.08
C GLN A 279 9.72 -8.44 13.45
N PRO A 280 9.35 -9.04 14.60
CA PRO A 280 7.97 -9.03 15.05
C PRO A 280 7.46 -7.59 15.23
N TYR A 281 6.22 -7.38 14.84
CA TYR A 281 5.56 -6.06 14.88
C TYR A 281 4.19 -6.18 15.53
N SER A 282 3.76 -5.15 16.26
CA SER A 282 2.46 -5.12 16.92
C SER A 282 1.87 -3.72 16.95
N MET A 283 0.59 -3.60 16.64
CA MET A 283 -0.16 -2.34 16.69
C MET A 283 -1.59 -2.59 17.19
N VAL A 284 -2.29 -1.52 17.56
CA VAL A 284 -3.72 -1.58 17.88
C VAL A 284 -4.52 -0.57 17.09
N PHE A 285 -5.79 -0.87 16.85
CA PHE A 285 -6.73 0.04 16.20
C PHE A 285 -8.14 -0.15 16.74
N THR A 286 -8.94 0.90 16.67
CA THR A 286 -10.36 0.87 17.06
C THR A 286 -11.22 1.01 15.82
N THR A 287 -12.11 0.04 15.60
CA THR A 287 -13.09 0.11 14.52
C THR A 287 -14.09 1.23 14.77
N GLY A 288 -14.66 1.79 13.70
CA GLY A 288 -15.77 2.72 13.79
C GLY A 288 -17.13 2.05 13.61
N SER A 289 -18.18 2.83 13.81
CA SER A 289 -19.52 2.49 13.32
C SER A 289 -19.55 2.49 11.78
N PRO A 290 -20.12 1.45 11.12
CA PRO A 290 -20.30 1.47 9.68
C PRO A 290 -21.22 2.62 9.26
N PRO A 291 -20.96 3.29 8.12
CA PRO A 291 -21.86 4.32 7.62
C PRO A 291 -23.27 3.77 7.45
N GLY A 292 -24.26 4.44 8.04
CA GLY A 292 -25.67 4.18 7.73
C GLY A 292 -26.11 4.96 6.49
N GLY A 293 -26.95 4.37 5.64
CA GLY A 293 -27.65 5.07 4.56
C GLY A 293 -27.66 4.38 3.20
N GLU A 294 -28.57 4.84 2.36
CA GLU A 294 -28.64 4.53 0.92
C GLU A 294 -27.69 5.46 0.13
N PRO A 295 -27.16 5.04 -1.02
CA PRO A 295 -27.44 3.77 -1.68
C PRO A 295 -26.70 2.61 -1.04
N ALA A 296 -27.43 1.54 -0.72
CA ALA A 296 -26.87 0.31 -0.21
C ALA A 296 -27.02 -0.81 -1.26
N PHE A 297 -26.08 -1.73 -1.26
CA PHE A 297 -26.12 -2.92 -2.09
C PHE A 297 -26.24 -4.17 -1.24
N ASP A 298 -26.96 -5.17 -1.73
CA ASP A 298 -26.95 -6.51 -1.17
C ASP A 298 -25.90 -7.35 -1.89
N LYS A 299 -24.93 -7.85 -1.11
CA LYS A 299 -23.96 -8.84 -1.60
C LYS A 299 -24.66 -10.19 -1.76
N VAL A 300 -24.65 -10.70 -2.98
CA VAL A 300 -25.24 -11.98 -3.34
C VAL A 300 -24.18 -12.84 -4.02
N VAL A 301 -24.22 -14.14 -3.75
CA VAL A 301 -23.44 -15.12 -4.51
C VAL A 301 -23.86 -15.04 -5.97
N SER A 302 -22.93 -14.67 -6.86
CA SER A 302 -23.25 -14.53 -8.27
C SER A 302 -23.51 -15.88 -8.95
N GLY A 303 -22.81 -16.94 -8.52
CA GLY A 303 -22.76 -18.24 -9.21
C GLY A 303 -21.43 -18.47 -9.96
N ALA A 304 -20.59 -17.45 -10.13
CA ALA A 304 -19.25 -17.58 -10.70
C ALA A 304 -18.17 -17.69 -9.61
N GLY A 305 -17.44 -18.80 -9.58
CA GLY A 305 -16.39 -19.09 -8.59
C GLY A 305 -15.34 -20.06 -9.11
N GLY A 306 -14.26 -20.25 -8.35
CA GLY A 306 -13.19 -21.22 -8.65
C GLY A 306 -12.25 -20.77 -9.77
N ALA A 307 -12.07 -19.47 -9.96
CA ALA A 307 -11.10 -18.93 -10.91
C ALA A 307 -10.45 -17.64 -10.38
N PRO A 308 -9.18 -17.38 -10.74
CA PRO A 308 -8.51 -16.14 -10.40
C PRO A 308 -8.93 -15.03 -11.39
N TYR A 309 -10.12 -14.46 -11.18
CA TYR A 309 -10.67 -13.42 -12.05
C TYR A 309 -9.86 -12.14 -11.96
N THR A 310 -9.59 -11.52 -13.12
CA THR A 310 -8.88 -10.24 -13.24
C THR A 310 -9.86 -9.14 -13.55
N SER A 311 -10.47 -9.19 -14.73
CA SER A 311 -11.34 -8.13 -15.26
C SER A 311 -12.69 -8.66 -15.70
N VAL A 312 -13.68 -7.78 -15.80
CA VAL A 312 -15.06 -8.13 -16.16
C VAL A 312 -15.69 -7.07 -17.06
N ALA A 313 -16.42 -7.53 -18.07
CA ALA A 313 -17.15 -6.67 -19.02
C ALA A 313 -18.49 -7.28 -19.40
N LYS A 314 -19.46 -6.43 -19.76
CA LYS A 314 -20.73 -6.88 -20.36
C LYS A 314 -20.64 -6.79 -21.88
N GLY A 315 -20.90 -7.90 -22.56
CA GLY A 315 -20.83 -7.98 -24.02
C GLY A 315 -22.06 -7.41 -24.73
N PRO A 316 -21.97 -7.22 -26.07
CA PRO A 316 -23.08 -6.75 -26.90
C PRO A 316 -24.23 -7.76 -27.01
N ASP A 317 -24.01 -9.01 -26.60
CA ASP A 317 -25.03 -10.06 -26.49
C ASP A 317 -25.75 -10.06 -25.12
N GLY A 318 -25.43 -9.10 -24.25
CA GLY A 318 -25.99 -8.98 -22.91
C GLY A 318 -25.40 -9.95 -21.89
N ARG A 319 -24.39 -10.76 -22.26
CA ARG A 319 -23.71 -11.70 -21.37
C ARG A 319 -22.58 -11.04 -20.60
N LEU A 320 -22.21 -11.64 -19.47
CA LEU A 320 -21.02 -11.26 -18.72
C LEU A 320 -19.80 -12.00 -19.26
N TYR A 321 -18.68 -11.31 -19.43
CA TYR A 321 -17.39 -11.85 -19.80
C TYR A 321 -16.38 -11.50 -18.72
N ALA A 322 -15.62 -12.47 -18.24
CA ALA A 322 -14.59 -12.26 -17.23
C ALA A 322 -13.27 -12.89 -17.66
N ALA A 323 -12.18 -12.14 -17.52
CA ALA A 323 -10.82 -12.61 -17.75
C ALA A 323 -10.25 -13.28 -16.50
N THR A 324 -9.16 -14.03 -16.66
CA THR A 324 -8.44 -14.66 -15.56
C THR A 324 -6.93 -14.43 -15.64
N LEU A 325 -6.24 -14.57 -14.50
CA LEU A 325 -4.78 -14.57 -14.42
C LEU A 325 -4.13 -15.67 -15.28
N THR A 326 -4.88 -16.71 -15.64
CA THR A 326 -4.37 -17.90 -16.36
C THR A 326 -4.83 -17.96 -17.83
N GLY A 327 -5.54 -16.93 -18.31
CA GLY A 327 -5.76 -16.69 -19.74
C GLY A 327 -7.04 -17.28 -20.29
N GLN A 328 -7.98 -17.69 -19.44
CA GLN A 328 -9.32 -18.01 -19.92
C GLN A 328 -10.18 -16.75 -19.96
N ILE A 329 -11.08 -16.69 -20.94
CA ILE A 329 -12.25 -15.82 -20.87
C ILE A 329 -13.44 -16.70 -20.46
N ARG A 330 -14.13 -16.33 -19.38
CA ARG A 330 -15.33 -17.02 -18.88
C ARG A 330 -16.55 -16.19 -19.23
N ARG A 331 -17.49 -16.79 -19.95
CA ARG A 331 -18.73 -16.13 -20.40
C ARG A 331 -19.93 -16.72 -19.69
N TYR A 332 -20.82 -15.87 -19.19
CA TYR A 332 -22.00 -16.26 -18.43
C TYR A 332 -23.27 -15.65 -19.00
N THR A 333 -24.37 -16.39 -18.89
CA THR A 333 -25.71 -15.82 -18.99
C THR A 333 -26.02 -15.07 -17.70
N ILE A 334 -26.53 -13.85 -17.82
CA ILE A 334 -27.08 -13.09 -16.70
C ILE A 334 -28.57 -13.41 -16.62
N ASN A 335 -29.01 -14.04 -15.53
CA ASN A 335 -30.42 -14.31 -15.29
C ASN A 335 -31.17 -13.04 -14.90
N ALA A 336 -32.51 -13.10 -14.88
CA ALA A 336 -33.36 -11.99 -14.50
C ALA A 336 -33.09 -11.47 -13.07
N ASP A 337 -32.64 -12.33 -12.16
CA ASP A 337 -32.28 -11.97 -10.78
C ASP A 337 -30.80 -11.51 -10.65
N GLY A 338 -30.09 -11.38 -11.77
CA GLY A 338 -28.69 -11.00 -11.84
C GLY A 338 -27.69 -12.14 -11.61
N THR A 339 -28.13 -13.35 -11.23
CA THR A 339 -27.20 -14.48 -11.06
C THR A 339 -26.60 -14.93 -12.39
N LEU A 340 -25.43 -15.55 -12.32
CA LEU A 340 -24.62 -16.00 -13.45
C LEU A 340 -24.77 -17.51 -13.62
N THR A 341 -25.15 -17.94 -14.82
CA THR A 341 -25.32 -19.36 -15.19
C THR A 341 -24.76 -19.64 -16.59
N GLY A 342 -24.75 -20.92 -16.98
CA GLY A 342 -24.37 -21.33 -18.33
C GLY A 342 -22.94 -20.94 -18.69
N GLU A 343 -22.01 -21.17 -17.77
CA GLU A 343 -20.60 -20.86 -17.96
C GLU A 343 -20.05 -21.50 -19.24
N LEU A 344 -19.43 -20.68 -20.08
CA LEU A 344 -18.57 -21.12 -21.15
C LEU A 344 -17.14 -20.67 -20.88
N ILE A 345 -16.23 -21.63 -20.78
CA ILE A 345 -14.79 -21.37 -20.67
C ILE A 345 -14.18 -21.31 -22.07
N ILE A 346 -13.61 -20.16 -22.42
CA ILE A 346 -13.00 -19.89 -23.72
C ILE A 346 -11.48 -19.88 -23.53
N ASN A 347 -10.81 -20.88 -24.11
CA ASN A 347 -9.36 -21.10 -23.96
C ASN A 347 -8.53 -20.52 -25.11
N THR A 348 -9.10 -19.66 -25.96
CA THR A 348 -8.46 -19.17 -27.19
C THR A 348 -7.07 -18.57 -26.95
N VAL A 349 -6.90 -17.75 -25.90
CA VAL A 349 -5.59 -17.16 -25.54
C VAL A 349 -4.60 -18.25 -25.11
N ARG A 350 -5.00 -19.15 -24.22
CA ARG A 350 -4.14 -20.27 -23.80
C ARG A 350 -3.73 -21.15 -24.97
N ASN A 351 -4.66 -21.49 -25.86
CA ASN A 351 -4.41 -22.34 -27.01
C ASN A 351 -3.37 -21.72 -27.96
N GLU A 352 -3.47 -20.41 -28.23
CA GLU A 352 -2.48 -19.66 -29.00
C GLU A 352 -1.08 -19.77 -28.39
N HIS A 353 -1.01 -19.81 -27.05
CA HIS A 353 0.22 -19.90 -26.28
C HIS A 353 0.58 -21.33 -25.87
N GLY A 354 0.11 -22.35 -26.59
CA GLY A 354 0.47 -23.76 -26.34
C GLY A 354 0.03 -24.29 -24.98
N GLY A 355 -1.02 -23.69 -24.39
CA GLY A 355 -1.57 -24.02 -23.08
C GLY A 355 -0.95 -23.25 -21.91
N ALA A 356 0.05 -22.39 -22.14
CA ALA A 356 0.70 -21.60 -21.09
C ALA A 356 -0.28 -20.58 -20.47
N ASP A 357 -0.08 -20.30 -19.18
CA ASP A 357 -0.86 -19.28 -18.48
C ASP A 357 -0.50 -17.89 -18.98
N ARG A 358 -1.54 -17.11 -19.30
CA ARG A 358 -1.44 -15.72 -19.76
C ARG A 358 -2.33 -14.86 -18.87
N THR A 359 -1.79 -13.85 -18.20
CA THR A 359 -2.62 -12.90 -17.48
C THR A 359 -3.33 -12.01 -18.49
N VAL A 360 -4.67 -12.04 -18.48
CA VAL A 360 -5.50 -11.18 -19.34
C VAL A 360 -6.14 -10.12 -18.45
N ILE A 361 -5.97 -8.85 -18.79
CA ILE A 361 -6.51 -7.72 -18.00
C ILE A 361 -7.51 -6.95 -18.86
N GLY A 362 -7.06 -6.27 -19.90
CA GLY A 362 -7.94 -5.45 -20.72
C GLY A 362 -9.02 -6.24 -21.45
N LEU A 363 -10.24 -5.72 -21.42
CA LEU A 363 -11.41 -6.25 -22.11
C LEU A 363 -12.21 -5.09 -22.72
N ALA A 364 -12.09 -4.87 -24.03
CA ALA A 364 -12.96 -3.93 -24.73
C ALA A 364 -13.59 -4.57 -25.97
N PHE A 365 -14.92 -4.54 -26.02
CA PHE A 365 -15.62 -4.92 -27.24
C PHE A 365 -15.39 -3.86 -28.32
N ASP A 366 -14.99 -4.32 -29.50
CA ASP A 366 -14.87 -3.47 -30.68
C ASP A 366 -16.21 -2.79 -30.99
N PRO A 367 -16.26 -1.51 -31.38
CA PRO A 367 -17.49 -0.84 -31.79
C PRO A 367 -18.26 -1.55 -32.90
N ALA A 368 -17.59 -2.38 -33.73
CA ALA A 368 -18.23 -3.20 -34.76
C ALA A 368 -18.82 -4.52 -34.23
N SER A 369 -18.68 -4.82 -32.93
CA SER A 369 -19.19 -6.05 -32.34
C SER A 369 -20.72 -6.10 -32.35
N THR A 370 -21.25 -7.29 -32.61
CA THR A 370 -22.69 -7.56 -32.51
C THR A 370 -22.95 -8.73 -31.57
N ALA A 371 -24.20 -8.92 -31.15
CA ALA A 371 -24.57 -10.06 -30.32
C ALA A 371 -24.23 -11.43 -30.95
N ALA A 372 -24.27 -11.54 -32.28
CA ALA A 372 -23.97 -12.78 -33.00
C ALA A 372 -22.48 -12.94 -33.35
N ALA A 373 -21.75 -11.82 -33.45
CA ALA A 373 -20.34 -11.78 -33.82
C ALA A 373 -19.59 -10.81 -32.89
N PRO A 374 -19.31 -11.21 -31.64
CA PRO A 374 -18.52 -10.40 -30.74
C PRO A 374 -17.06 -10.34 -31.23
N ILE A 375 -16.45 -9.16 -31.10
CA ILE A 375 -15.02 -8.92 -31.34
C ILE A 375 -14.47 -8.29 -30.06
N LEU A 376 -13.64 -9.01 -29.35
CA LEU A 376 -13.11 -8.61 -28.06
C LEU A 376 -11.62 -8.28 -28.20
N TRP A 377 -11.26 -7.03 -27.97
CA TRP A 377 -9.87 -6.62 -27.80
C TRP A 377 -9.42 -6.94 -26.38
N ILE A 378 -8.24 -7.54 -26.29
CA ILE A 378 -7.63 -7.94 -25.02
C ILE A 378 -6.20 -7.47 -24.94
N THR A 379 -5.73 -7.27 -23.70
CA THR A 379 -4.30 -7.37 -23.40
C THR A 379 -4.04 -8.72 -22.79
N ASP A 380 -2.94 -9.34 -23.20
CA ASP A 380 -2.47 -10.57 -22.60
C ASP A 380 -0.98 -10.47 -22.28
N ASN A 381 -0.59 -11.04 -21.15
CA ASN A 381 0.73 -10.91 -20.52
C ASN A 381 1.23 -12.28 -20.06
N GLN A 382 2.55 -12.47 -19.96
CA GLN A 382 3.06 -13.76 -19.49
C GLN A 382 2.84 -13.81 -17.98
N ALA A 383 2.15 -14.82 -17.47
CA ALA A 383 1.81 -14.85 -16.05
C ALA A 383 3.06 -14.84 -15.15
N TYR A 384 3.00 -14.08 -14.05
CA TYR A 384 4.00 -14.14 -12.99
C TYR A 384 3.76 -15.35 -12.10
N ALA A 385 4.67 -16.32 -12.13
CA ALA A 385 4.60 -17.55 -11.35
C ALA A 385 5.56 -17.57 -10.15
N GLY A 386 5.89 -16.40 -9.59
CA GLY A 386 6.82 -16.26 -8.46
C GLY A 386 8.29 -16.07 -8.83
N ALA A 387 8.61 -15.92 -10.13
CA ALA A 387 9.96 -15.66 -10.63
C ALA A 387 9.96 -14.56 -11.70
N ASP A 388 11.12 -13.91 -11.88
CA ASP A 388 11.30 -12.79 -12.80
C ASP A 388 10.81 -13.12 -14.23
N VAL A 389 9.78 -12.42 -14.71
CA VAL A 389 9.18 -12.73 -16.03
C VAL A 389 9.81 -11.90 -17.13
N PRO A 390 10.17 -12.46 -18.31
CA PRO A 390 10.82 -11.71 -19.37
C PRO A 390 10.07 -10.44 -19.80
N GLU A 391 10.87 -9.41 -20.09
CA GLU A 391 10.44 -8.02 -20.22
C GLU A 391 9.43 -7.73 -21.34
N TRP A 392 9.58 -8.35 -22.50
CA TRP A 392 8.86 -7.94 -23.73
C TRP A 392 7.75 -8.93 -24.10
N THR A 393 6.98 -9.35 -23.09
CA THR A 393 6.04 -10.49 -23.20
C THR A 393 4.57 -10.07 -23.29
N SER A 394 4.28 -8.77 -23.20
CA SER A 394 2.94 -8.23 -23.27
C SER A 394 2.47 -7.98 -24.71
N ARG A 395 1.16 -8.13 -24.93
CA ARG A 395 0.52 -8.10 -26.25
C ARG A 395 -0.84 -7.41 -26.19
N ILE A 396 -1.28 -6.93 -27.35
CA ILE A 396 -2.67 -6.60 -27.65
C ILE A 396 -3.16 -7.57 -28.72
N ALA A 397 -4.32 -8.17 -28.50
CA ALA A 397 -4.91 -9.11 -29.44
C ALA A 397 -6.42 -8.89 -29.61
N ARG A 398 -6.97 -9.45 -30.68
CA ARG A 398 -8.41 -9.55 -30.91
C ARG A 398 -8.84 -11.01 -30.83
N LEU A 399 -9.92 -11.25 -30.09
CA LEU A 399 -10.67 -12.49 -30.14
C LEU A 399 -11.95 -12.28 -30.95
N SER A 400 -12.27 -13.16 -31.89
CA SER A 400 -13.47 -13.02 -32.73
C SER A 400 -14.23 -14.32 -32.95
N GLY A 401 -15.47 -14.18 -33.41
CA GLY A 401 -16.41 -15.26 -33.70
C GLY A 401 -17.41 -15.47 -32.56
N PRO A 402 -18.49 -16.26 -32.77
CA PRO A 402 -19.59 -16.39 -31.81
C PRO A 402 -19.17 -16.82 -30.39
N ASN A 403 -18.06 -17.55 -30.29
CA ASN A 403 -17.46 -18.01 -29.03
C ASN A 403 -16.03 -17.49 -28.83
N LEU A 404 -15.66 -16.39 -29.51
CA LEU A 404 -14.31 -15.80 -29.43
C LEU A 404 -13.18 -16.81 -29.73
N GLY A 405 -13.41 -17.71 -30.69
CA GLY A 405 -12.54 -18.85 -30.99
C GLY A 405 -11.32 -18.54 -31.85
N THR A 406 -11.25 -17.34 -32.43
CA THR A 406 -10.13 -16.90 -33.29
C THR A 406 -9.29 -15.89 -32.54
N TYR A 407 -7.98 -16.17 -32.36
CA TYR A 407 -7.00 -15.21 -31.85
C TYR A 407 -6.34 -14.47 -33.02
N THR A 408 -6.17 -13.16 -32.91
CA THR A 408 -5.36 -12.36 -33.83
C THR A 408 -4.46 -11.43 -33.02
N ALA A 409 -3.16 -11.73 -33.00
CA ALA A 409 -2.17 -10.81 -32.43
C ALA A 409 -2.20 -9.49 -33.22
N VAL A 410 -2.29 -8.36 -32.52
CA VAL A 410 -2.29 -7.03 -33.15
C VAL A 410 -1.01 -6.29 -32.83
N VAL A 411 -0.62 -6.25 -31.56
CA VAL A 411 0.62 -5.63 -31.08
C VAL A 411 1.39 -6.64 -30.23
N THR A 412 2.69 -6.70 -30.41
CA THR A 412 3.61 -7.53 -29.61
C THR A 412 4.83 -6.73 -29.17
N GLY A 413 5.55 -7.20 -28.15
CA GLY A 413 6.78 -6.53 -27.72
C GLY A 413 6.51 -5.29 -26.87
N LEU A 414 5.41 -5.25 -26.15
CA LEU A 414 5.18 -4.25 -25.10
C LEU A 414 6.04 -4.60 -23.86
N PRO A 415 6.64 -3.60 -23.22
CA PRO A 415 7.45 -3.82 -22.03
C PRO A 415 6.56 -4.16 -20.84
N ARG A 416 7.14 -4.82 -19.84
CA ARG A 416 6.54 -5.00 -18.52
C ARG A 416 7.56 -5.28 -17.44
N SER A 417 7.18 -5.02 -16.20
CA SER A 417 8.00 -5.30 -15.04
C SER A 417 8.29 -6.79 -14.87
N ALA A 418 9.16 -7.10 -13.91
CA ALA A 418 9.45 -8.45 -13.45
C ALA A 418 8.23 -9.21 -12.93
N ARG A 419 7.16 -8.48 -12.59
CA ARG A 419 6.01 -8.93 -11.79
C ARG A 419 4.71 -8.35 -12.36
N ASP A 420 3.81 -7.84 -11.53
CA ASP A 420 2.42 -7.50 -11.85
C ASP A 420 2.19 -6.13 -12.53
N HIS A 421 3.22 -5.30 -12.73
CA HIS A 421 3.06 -4.13 -13.61
C HIS A 421 3.21 -4.57 -15.07
N GLU A 422 2.08 -4.72 -15.74
CA GLU A 422 1.97 -5.31 -17.08
C GLU A 422 1.39 -4.30 -18.09
N THR A 423 0.99 -4.78 -19.27
CA THR A 423 0.02 -4.04 -20.09
C THR A 423 -1.37 -4.37 -19.54
N ASN A 424 -2.00 -3.39 -18.88
CA ASN A 424 -3.22 -3.60 -18.11
C ASN A 424 -4.46 -3.33 -19.00
N SER A 425 -5.42 -2.53 -18.55
CA SER A 425 -6.68 -2.35 -19.27
C SER A 425 -6.56 -1.55 -20.57
N LEU A 426 -7.65 -1.58 -21.34
CA LEU A 426 -7.80 -0.88 -22.61
C LEU A 426 -9.27 -0.46 -22.82
N ALA A 427 -9.51 0.72 -23.40
CA ALA A 427 -10.84 1.18 -23.78
C ALA A 427 -10.81 1.99 -25.07
N PHE A 428 -11.89 1.89 -25.85
CA PHE A 428 -12.09 2.75 -27.01
C PHE A 428 -12.42 4.17 -26.57
N GLY A 429 -11.69 5.14 -27.12
CA GLY A 429 -11.97 6.56 -26.95
C GLY A 429 -12.98 7.10 -27.95
N PRO A 430 -13.43 8.34 -27.76
CA PRO A 430 -14.41 8.99 -28.63
C PRO A 430 -13.91 9.23 -30.07
N ASP A 431 -12.59 9.17 -30.28
CA ASP A 431 -11.94 9.29 -31.59
C ASP A 431 -11.79 7.95 -32.33
N GLY A 432 -12.31 6.85 -31.77
CA GLY A 432 -12.20 5.50 -32.32
C GLY A 432 -10.83 4.83 -32.12
N ALA A 433 -9.89 5.50 -31.45
CA ALA A 433 -8.63 4.89 -31.05
C ALA A 433 -8.79 4.06 -29.78
N LEU A 434 -7.85 3.15 -29.55
CA LEU A 434 -7.78 2.34 -28.35
C LEU A 434 -6.76 2.96 -27.39
N TYR A 435 -7.18 3.24 -26.16
CA TYR A 435 -6.35 3.76 -25.09
C TYR A 435 -6.05 2.63 -24.13
N LEU A 436 -4.79 2.47 -23.72
CA LEU A 436 -4.39 1.40 -22.84
C LEU A 436 -3.38 1.88 -21.80
N THR A 437 -3.40 1.25 -20.63
CA THR A 437 -2.47 1.55 -19.54
C THR A 437 -1.29 0.60 -19.58
N GLN A 438 -0.09 1.16 -19.53
CA GLN A 438 1.16 0.43 -19.56
C GLN A 438 1.93 0.68 -18.26
N GLY A 439 2.10 -0.37 -17.46
CA GLY A 439 2.77 -0.32 -16.17
C GLY A 439 4.25 0.08 -16.26
N SER A 440 4.78 0.56 -15.14
CA SER A 440 6.18 0.89 -14.92
C SER A 440 7.03 -0.37 -14.81
N MET A 441 8.34 -0.21 -14.89
CA MET A 441 9.29 -1.32 -14.77
C MET A 441 9.81 -1.49 -13.34
N ASN A 442 9.68 -0.45 -12.51
CA ASN A 442 10.19 -0.39 -11.14
C ASN A 442 9.34 0.52 -10.23
N ALA A 443 9.80 0.70 -8.99
CA ALA A 443 9.06 1.38 -7.93
C ALA A 443 8.90 2.89 -8.20
N MET A 444 9.97 3.62 -8.50
CA MET A 444 9.99 5.10 -8.49
C MET A 444 10.82 5.74 -9.61
N GLY A 445 11.03 5.01 -10.70
CA GLY A 445 11.64 5.48 -11.94
C GLY A 445 13.11 5.09 -12.15
N ALA A 446 13.81 4.66 -11.09
CA ALA A 446 15.14 4.06 -11.20
C ALA A 446 15.15 2.58 -10.75
N PRO A 447 16.07 1.75 -11.30
CA PRO A 447 16.22 0.36 -10.88
C PRO A 447 16.32 0.18 -9.37
N ASP A 448 15.54 -0.75 -8.82
CA ASP A 448 15.54 -1.11 -7.41
C ASP A 448 15.46 -2.64 -7.22
N GLY A 449 15.74 -3.12 -6.00
CA GLY A 449 15.84 -4.55 -5.71
C GLY A 449 14.50 -5.29 -5.71
N ALA A 450 13.38 -4.63 -5.39
CA ALA A 450 12.06 -5.26 -5.36
C ALA A 450 11.60 -5.62 -6.78
N TRP A 451 11.97 -4.79 -7.75
CA TRP A 451 11.60 -4.89 -9.17
C TRP A 451 12.73 -5.41 -10.07
N ALA A 452 13.58 -6.30 -9.52
CA ALA A 452 14.64 -7.02 -10.24
C ALA A 452 15.67 -6.12 -10.96
N GLY A 453 15.86 -4.88 -10.48
CA GLY A 453 16.83 -3.94 -11.06
C GLY A 453 16.50 -3.51 -12.49
N ARG A 454 15.22 -3.53 -12.90
CA ARG A 454 14.83 -3.20 -14.27
C ARG A 454 14.79 -1.68 -14.52
N PRO A 455 15.43 -1.20 -15.60
CA PRO A 455 15.27 0.19 -16.02
C PRO A 455 13.90 0.42 -16.68
N GLU A 456 13.41 1.65 -16.62
CA GLU A 456 12.24 2.07 -17.39
C GLU A 456 12.49 2.04 -18.90
N ARG A 457 11.42 1.89 -19.68
CA ARG A 457 11.41 1.85 -21.15
C ARG A 457 10.60 2.98 -21.74
N LEU A 458 10.82 3.27 -23.02
CA LEU A 458 10.15 4.39 -23.68
C LEU A 458 8.61 4.33 -23.59
N LEU A 459 8.03 3.13 -23.62
CA LEU A 459 6.58 2.90 -23.51
C LEU A 459 6.08 2.62 -22.09
N SER A 460 6.94 2.42 -21.09
CA SER A 460 6.50 2.08 -19.72
C SER A 460 5.96 3.29 -18.95
N ALA A 461 5.19 3.03 -17.89
CA ALA A 461 4.58 4.05 -17.04
C ALA A 461 3.80 5.12 -17.83
N ALA A 462 2.86 4.70 -18.67
CA ALA A 462 2.18 5.57 -19.62
C ALA A 462 0.74 5.13 -19.92
N VAL A 463 -0.07 6.08 -20.38
CA VAL A 463 -1.26 5.77 -21.18
C VAL A 463 -0.85 5.86 -22.64
N LEU A 464 -1.03 4.76 -23.37
CA LEU A 464 -0.73 4.66 -24.79
C LEU A 464 -2.02 4.84 -25.61
N ARG A 465 -1.89 5.34 -26.83
CA ARG A 465 -2.97 5.43 -27.82
C ARG A 465 -2.59 4.65 -29.07
N LEU A 466 -3.35 3.59 -29.34
CA LEU A 466 -3.28 2.80 -30.57
C LEU A 466 -4.36 3.29 -31.54
N ASP A 467 -3.96 3.69 -32.73
CA ASP A 467 -4.84 4.04 -33.85
C ASP A 467 -5.01 2.81 -34.77
N PRO A 468 -6.15 2.10 -34.74
CA PRO A 468 -6.34 0.90 -35.55
C PRO A 468 -6.27 1.18 -37.06
N ALA A 469 -6.59 2.40 -37.50
CA ALA A 469 -6.55 2.78 -38.92
C ALA A 469 -5.13 2.93 -39.46
N ARG A 470 -4.12 3.04 -38.58
CA ARG A 470 -2.70 3.14 -38.96
C ARG A 470 -1.97 1.82 -38.88
N LEU A 471 -2.60 0.75 -38.38
CA LEU A 471 -1.97 -0.56 -38.28
C LEU A 471 -1.44 -1.04 -39.64
N PRO A 472 -0.29 -1.72 -39.66
CA PRO A 472 0.24 -2.29 -40.90
C PRO A 472 -0.68 -3.39 -41.44
N ALA A 473 -0.60 -3.63 -42.75
CA ALA A 473 -1.36 -4.70 -43.40
C ALA A 473 -1.01 -6.10 -42.87
N THR A 474 0.26 -6.30 -42.46
CA THR A 474 0.74 -7.54 -41.84
C THR A 474 0.83 -7.35 -40.33
N LEU A 475 0.08 -8.16 -39.58
CA LEU A 475 0.12 -8.21 -38.13
C LEU A 475 0.91 -9.44 -37.63
N PRO A 476 1.46 -9.40 -36.41
CA PRO A 476 1.41 -8.29 -35.45
C PRO A 476 2.42 -7.16 -35.73
N LEU A 477 2.11 -5.97 -35.23
CA LEU A 477 3.08 -4.87 -35.11
C LEU A 477 3.98 -5.12 -33.90
N ASP A 478 5.29 -5.27 -34.11
CA ASP A 478 6.27 -5.28 -33.02
C ASP A 478 6.60 -3.85 -32.58
N VAL A 479 6.33 -3.54 -31.31
CA VAL A 479 6.51 -2.21 -30.72
C VAL A 479 7.68 -2.14 -29.75
N ARG A 480 8.57 -3.14 -29.77
CA ARG A 480 9.77 -3.12 -28.94
C ARG A 480 10.64 -1.90 -29.28
N THR A 481 10.91 -1.08 -28.28
CA THR A 481 11.65 0.20 -28.41
C THR A 481 13.14 0.07 -28.11
N GLU A 482 13.53 -0.78 -27.16
CA GLU A 482 14.93 -1.00 -26.76
C GLU A 482 15.30 -2.49 -26.77
N ALA A 483 16.55 -2.81 -26.40
CA ALA A 483 17.06 -4.18 -26.32
C ALA A 483 16.94 -4.97 -27.64
N GLY A 484 17.27 -4.31 -28.76
CA GLY A 484 17.18 -4.88 -30.11
C GLY A 484 15.89 -4.53 -30.85
N GLY A 485 14.94 -3.84 -30.19
CA GLY A 485 13.80 -3.21 -30.83
C GLY A 485 14.17 -1.92 -31.58
N GLY A 486 13.31 -1.52 -32.52
CA GLY A 486 13.48 -0.32 -33.34
C GLY A 486 12.23 0.53 -33.48
N TYR A 487 11.19 0.24 -32.69
CA TYR A 487 9.95 1.01 -32.72
C TYR A 487 10.19 2.44 -32.22
N ASP A 488 9.66 3.44 -32.92
CA ASP A 488 9.69 4.83 -32.49
C ASP A 488 8.25 5.35 -32.34
N PRO A 489 7.72 5.50 -31.11
CA PRO A 489 6.35 5.98 -30.88
C PRO A 489 6.16 7.46 -31.22
N TYR A 490 7.22 8.16 -31.62
CA TYR A 490 7.20 9.55 -32.03
C TYR A 490 7.30 9.71 -33.57
N ALA A 491 7.47 8.61 -34.30
CA ALA A 491 7.51 8.65 -35.75
C ALA A 491 6.17 9.17 -36.30
N ALA A 492 6.24 10.00 -37.35
CA ALA A 492 5.04 10.47 -38.03
C ALA A 492 4.25 9.27 -38.56
N GLY A 493 2.98 9.16 -38.16
CA GLY A 493 2.12 8.04 -38.55
C GLY A 493 2.31 6.76 -37.73
N ALA A 494 3.10 6.76 -36.64
CA ALA A 494 3.20 5.63 -35.72
C ALA A 494 1.79 5.16 -35.28
N PRO A 495 1.48 3.85 -35.36
CA PRO A 495 0.17 3.34 -34.94
C PRO A 495 -0.05 3.41 -33.43
N LEU A 496 0.99 3.17 -32.64
CA LEU A 496 0.99 3.22 -31.18
C LEU A 496 1.83 4.41 -30.72
N THR A 497 1.22 5.30 -29.95
CA THR A 497 1.82 6.56 -29.51
C THR A 497 1.66 6.76 -28.02
N LEU A 498 2.49 7.63 -27.42
CA LEU A 498 2.33 8.06 -26.04
C LEU A 498 1.20 9.09 -25.97
N TYR A 499 0.15 8.81 -25.20
CA TYR A 499 -0.91 9.77 -24.94
C TYR A 499 -0.57 10.62 -23.72
N ALA A 500 -0.21 9.97 -22.61
CA ALA A 500 0.23 10.60 -21.37
C ALA A 500 1.32 9.76 -20.70
N THR A 501 2.15 10.37 -19.87
CA THR A 501 3.32 9.72 -19.26
C THR A 501 3.35 9.89 -17.75
N GLY A 502 4.21 9.14 -17.07
CA GLY A 502 4.33 9.18 -15.61
C GLY A 502 3.19 8.50 -14.86
N VAL A 503 2.49 7.57 -15.52
CA VAL A 503 1.40 6.80 -14.94
C VAL A 503 1.96 5.45 -14.49
N ARG A 504 2.35 5.34 -13.22
CA ARG A 504 3.11 4.20 -12.67
C ARG A 504 2.48 2.84 -12.98
N ASN A 505 1.32 2.54 -12.40
CA ASN A 505 0.59 1.30 -12.69
C ASN A 505 -0.92 1.54 -12.60
N ALA A 506 -1.52 2.01 -13.70
CA ALA A 506 -2.97 2.12 -13.79
C ALA A 506 -3.56 0.77 -14.19
N TYR A 507 -4.31 0.12 -13.30
CA TYR A 507 -4.94 -1.17 -13.62
C TYR A 507 -6.00 -0.99 -14.69
N ASP A 508 -6.82 0.06 -14.57
CA ASP A 508 -7.94 0.32 -15.46
C ASP A 508 -8.07 1.80 -15.86
N LEU A 509 -8.88 2.08 -16.89
CA LEU A 509 -9.24 3.43 -17.31
C LEU A 509 -10.68 3.50 -17.81
N VAL A 510 -11.33 4.67 -17.62
CA VAL A 510 -12.68 4.90 -18.12
C VAL A 510 -12.82 6.25 -18.82
N TRP A 511 -13.43 6.22 -20.01
CA TRP A 511 -13.96 7.42 -20.64
C TRP A 511 -15.31 7.76 -20.02
N HIS A 512 -15.32 8.85 -19.25
CA HIS A 512 -16.51 9.33 -18.57
C HIS A 512 -17.39 10.16 -19.53
N SER A 513 -18.70 10.23 -19.26
CA SER A 513 -19.66 11.01 -20.06
C SER A 513 -19.36 12.50 -20.19
N ASN A 514 -18.54 13.04 -19.30
CA ASN A 514 -18.08 14.43 -19.36
C ASN A 514 -16.96 14.64 -20.40
N GLY A 515 -16.50 13.57 -21.07
CA GLY A 515 -15.45 13.63 -22.08
C GLY A 515 -14.02 13.49 -21.54
N HIS A 516 -13.87 13.27 -20.24
CA HIS A 516 -12.56 13.04 -19.59
C HIS A 516 -12.21 11.56 -19.50
N LEU A 517 -10.91 11.27 -19.49
CA LEU A 517 -10.35 9.93 -19.31
C LEU A 517 -9.79 9.83 -17.89
N TYR A 518 -10.36 8.96 -17.06
CA TYR A 518 -9.86 8.75 -15.71
C TYR A 518 -9.11 7.44 -15.59
N ALA A 519 -7.96 7.46 -14.89
CA ALA A 519 -7.12 6.31 -14.65
C ALA A 519 -6.73 6.22 -13.16
N PRO A 520 -7.40 5.40 -12.35
CA PRO A 520 -6.89 5.03 -11.03
C PRO A 520 -5.53 4.34 -11.19
N THR A 521 -4.56 4.73 -10.37
CA THR A 521 -3.16 4.36 -10.54
C THR A 521 -2.53 4.00 -9.21
N ASN A 522 -1.83 2.86 -9.16
CA ASN A 522 -1.16 2.46 -7.95
C ASN A 522 0.12 3.26 -7.69
N GLY A 523 0.23 3.83 -6.48
CA GLY A 523 1.45 4.44 -5.96
C GLY A 523 2.47 3.38 -5.54
N SER A 524 3.73 3.79 -5.34
CA SER A 524 4.76 2.93 -4.78
C SER A 524 4.72 2.85 -3.25
N ALA A 525 4.99 1.67 -2.69
CA ALA A 525 5.48 1.56 -1.32
C ALA A 525 6.85 2.27 -1.17
N ALA A 526 7.30 2.47 0.07
CA ALA A 526 8.60 3.09 0.33
C ALA A 526 9.76 2.16 -0.07
N GLY A 527 10.96 2.73 -0.19
CA GLY A 527 12.18 2.00 -0.50
C GLY A 527 12.55 1.96 -1.99
N GLY A 528 11.72 2.53 -2.87
CA GLY A 528 12.04 2.72 -4.28
C GLY A 528 13.18 3.71 -4.54
N ASN A 529 13.76 3.64 -5.73
CA ASN A 529 14.84 4.55 -6.16
C ASN A 529 14.31 5.57 -7.18
N THR A 530 14.74 6.82 -7.06
CA THR A 530 14.49 7.87 -8.07
C THR A 530 15.77 8.16 -8.86
N PRO A 531 15.67 8.51 -10.15
CA PRO A 531 16.86 8.83 -10.94
C PRO A 531 17.38 10.24 -10.65
N ALA A 532 18.66 10.49 -10.94
CA ALA A 532 19.24 11.84 -10.98
C ALA A 532 19.15 12.42 -12.39
N THR A 533 19.08 13.75 -12.50
CA THR A 533 19.25 14.42 -13.80
C THR A 533 20.73 14.35 -14.23
N PRO A 534 21.06 13.77 -15.42
CA PRO A 534 22.44 13.72 -15.89
C PRO A 534 22.96 15.09 -16.34
N SER A 535 24.26 15.32 -16.17
CA SER A 535 24.98 16.49 -16.70
C SER A 535 26.28 16.03 -17.38
N PRO A 536 26.43 16.17 -18.72
CA PRO A 536 25.45 16.73 -19.66
C PRO A 536 24.22 15.82 -19.84
N LEU A 537 23.12 16.38 -20.34
CA LEU A 537 21.93 15.60 -20.69
C LEU A 537 22.23 14.61 -21.83
N PRO A 538 21.62 13.41 -21.83
CA PRO A 538 21.67 12.49 -22.96
C PRO A 538 21.19 13.14 -24.26
N ALA A 539 21.81 12.79 -25.40
CA ALA A 539 21.42 13.32 -26.70
C ALA A 539 19.95 13.04 -27.06
N SER A 540 19.38 11.93 -26.58
CA SER A 540 17.95 11.60 -26.71
C SER A 540 17.03 12.66 -26.12
N CYS A 541 17.50 13.43 -25.12
CA CYS A 541 16.73 14.50 -24.49
C CYS A 541 16.53 15.73 -25.39
N ALA A 542 17.27 15.84 -26.50
CA ALA A 542 17.05 16.91 -27.48
C ALA A 542 15.62 16.87 -28.05
N ARG A 543 15.00 15.68 -28.15
CA ARG A 543 13.61 15.51 -28.60
C ARG A 543 12.62 16.16 -27.63
N ARG A 544 12.82 15.99 -26.33
CA ARG A 544 11.98 16.60 -25.29
C ARG A 544 12.27 18.08 -25.12
N GLY A 545 13.52 18.50 -25.31
CA GLY A 545 13.97 19.85 -24.98
C GLY A 545 13.83 20.12 -23.47
N TYR A 546 14.41 19.25 -22.64
CA TYR A 546 14.23 19.29 -21.18
C TYR A 546 14.58 20.66 -20.58
N THR A 547 13.60 21.27 -19.90
CA THR A 547 13.72 22.56 -19.19
C THR A 547 13.42 22.43 -17.69
N GLY A 548 13.23 21.19 -17.20
CA GLY A 548 12.96 20.92 -15.79
C GLY A 548 14.18 21.10 -14.89
N PRO A 549 14.00 20.93 -13.58
CA PRO A 549 15.07 21.13 -12.60
C PRO A 549 16.14 20.03 -12.69
N GLN A 550 17.31 20.33 -12.13
CA GLN A 550 18.30 19.30 -11.82
C GLN A 550 17.91 18.65 -10.50
N VAL A 551 17.72 17.33 -10.49
CA VAL A 551 17.37 16.59 -9.26
C VAL A 551 18.45 15.57 -8.89
N PRO A 552 18.75 15.40 -7.59
CA PRO A 552 19.63 14.33 -7.14
C PRO A 552 18.92 12.96 -7.27
N ALA A 553 19.67 11.87 -7.29
CA ALA A 553 19.10 10.55 -7.11
C ALA A 553 18.71 10.35 -5.64
N ILE A 554 17.62 9.64 -5.40
CA ILE A 554 17.25 9.14 -4.08
C ILE A 554 17.35 7.63 -4.13
N THR A 555 18.18 7.05 -3.26
CA THR A 555 18.27 5.61 -3.07
C THR A 555 17.48 5.22 -1.82
N GLY A 556 16.52 4.30 -1.97
CA GLY A 556 15.70 3.83 -0.86
C GLY A 556 14.82 4.93 -0.25
N ASN A 557 14.04 5.62 -1.09
CA ASN A 557 13.16 6.70 -0.68
C ASN A 557 12.33 6.29 0.55
N PRO A 558 12.46 6.96 1.70
CA PRO A 558 11.80 6.52 2.92
C PRO A 558 10.29 6.81 2.92
N GLN A 559 9.83 7.61 1.96
CA GLN A 559 8.44 7.97 1.76
C GLN A 559 7.83 7.07 0.68
N ASP A 560 6.66 6.53 0.97
CA ASP A 560 5.77 5.90 0.00
C ASP A 560 4.90 6.95 -0.71
N GLU A 561 4.17 6.50 -1.72
CA GLU A 561 3.20 7.28 -2.45
C GLU A 561 1.79 6.88 -2.03
N THR A 562 0.88 7.85 -2.08
CA THR A 562 -0.54 7.50 -2.11
C THR A 562 -0.88 6.83 -3.43
N ASP A 563 -2.00 6.11 -3.50
CA ASP A 563 -2.58 5.77 -4.79
C ASP A 563 -3.30 7.00 -5.37
N TYR A 564 -3.44 7.04 -6.69
CA TYR A 564 -3.95 8.19 -7.40
C TYR A 564 -5.20 7.87 -8.21
N VAL A 565 -5.95 8.91 -8.57
CA VAL A 565 -6.80 8.92 -9.77
C VAL A 565 -6.33 10.07 -10.64
N PHE A 566 -6.03 9.79 -11.91
CA PHE A 566 -5.61 10.81 -12.85
C PHE A 566 -6.73 11.19 -13.82
N ASP A 567 -6.96 12.48 -14.03
CA ASP A 567 -7.66 13.02 -15.20
C ASP A 567 -6.65 13.14 -16.35
N VAL A 568 -6.58 12.10 -17.18
CA VAL A 568 -5.53 11.86 -18.18
C VAL A 568 -5.72 12.74 -19.41
N LYS A 569 -4.69 13.52 -19.75
CA LYS A 569 -4.69 14.48 -20.86
C LYS A 569 -3.51 14.26 -21.81
N PRO A 570 -3.67 14.57 -23.10
CA PRO A 570 -2.62 14.38 -24.08
C PRO A 570 -1.38 15.23 -23.75
N GLY A 571 -0.21 14.60 -23.76
CA GLY A 571 1.09 15.25 -23.55
C GLY A 571 1.42 15.65 -22.10
N ARG A 572 0.57 15.29 -21.13
CA ARG A 572 0.80 15.57 -19.71
C ARG A 572 1.56 14.45 -19.01
N TYR A 573 2.24 14.83 -17.93
CA TYR A 573 3.01 13.95 -17.04
C TYR A 573 2.31 13.83 -15.68
N TYR A 574 2.33 12.64 -15.09
CA TYR A 574 1.61 12.31 -13.86
C TYR A 574 2.49 11.82 -12.70
N GLY A 575 3.82 11.93 -12.82
CA GLY A 575 4.72 11.88 -11.67
C GLY A 575 5.72 10.73 -11.63
N HIS A 576 5.51 9.60 -12.31
CA HIS A 576 6.49 8.50 -12.31
C HIS A 576 7.66 8.73 -13.29
N PRO A 577 8.91 8.85 -12.84
CA PRO A 577 10.04 9.19 -13.71
C PRO A 577 10.32 8.08 -14.73
N VAL A 578 10.57 8.46 -15.98
CA VAL A 578 11.12 7.57 -17.01
C VAL A 578 12.33 8.24 -17.66
N PRO A 579 13.56 7.85 -17.25
CA PRO A 579 14.81 8.35 -17.83
C PRO A 579 14.89 8.25 -19.36
N ALA A 580 14.29 7.21 -19.97
CA ALA A 580 14.25 7.04 -21.42
C ALA A 580 13.48 8.16 -22.15
N ARG A 581 12.58 8.86 -21.44
CA ARG A 581 11.86 10.05 -21.89
C ARG A 581 12.44 11.34 -21.31
N CYS A 582 13.56 11.27 -20.59
CA CYS A 582 14.16 12.41 -19.89
C CYS A 582 13.24 13.03 -18.84
N GLU A 583 12.39 12.20 -18.22
CA GLU A 583 11.54 12.51 -17.06
C GLU A 583 12.30 12.06 -15.80
N TRP A 584 12.65 12.99 -14.90
CA TRP A 584 13.56 12.72 -13.78
C TRP A 584 12.95 12.96 -12.40
N VAL A 585 12.03 13.91 -12.29
CA VAL A 585 11.45 14.31 -11.01
C VAL A 585 10.29 13.40 -10.65
N LEU A 586 10.36 12.79 -9.46
CA LEU A 586 9.24 12.03 -8.91
C LEU A 586 8.15 12.99 -8.41
N THR A 587 6.94 12.81 -8.94
CA THR A 587 5.68 13.41 -8.49
C THR A 587 5.79 14.94 -8.34
N GLY A 588 5.47 15.50 -7.17
CA GLY A 588 5.48 16.95 -6.93
C GLY A 588 6.88 17.57 -6.70
N GLY A 589 7.95 16.78 -6.64
CA GLY A 589 9.26 17.28 -6.16
C GLY A 589 9.19 17.69 -4.68
N ASN A 590 10.00 18.68 -4.27
CA ASN A 590 9.91 19.32 -2.95
C ASN A 590 10.01 20.85 -3.11
N PRO A 591 8.96 21.51 -3.64
CA PRO A 591 9.06 22.86 -4.18
C PRO A 591 9.35 23.93 -3.12
N THR A 592 8.76 23.79 -1.94
CA THR A 592 8.91 24.74 -0.83
C THR A 592 9.38 24.04 0.44
N ALA A 593 9.56 24.81 1.53
CA ALA A 593 9.79 24.25 2.86
C ALA A 593 8.48 23.90 3.59
N ALA A 594 7.33 24.32 3.03
CA ALA A 594 6.01 23.97 3.54
C ALA A 594 5.54 22.64 2.94
N ALA A 595 4.45 22.09 3.48
CA ALA A 595 3.83 20.91 2.89
C ALA A 595 3.13 21.27 1.57
N ASP A 596 3.64 20.73 0.46
CA ASP A 596 3.13 20.81 -0.89
C ASP A 596 2.37 19.52 -1.28
N PRO A 597 1.35 19.59 -2.15
CA PRO A 597 0.64 18.42 -2.65
C PRO A 597 1.58 17.42 -3.32
N PHE A 598 1.52 16.15 -2.88
CA PHE A 598 2.31 15.04 -3.42
C PHE A 598 3.83 15.29 -3.43
N GLN A 599 4.34 16.03 -2.43
CA GLN A 599 5.77 16.28 -2.28
C GLN A 599 6.54 15.00 -1.93
N VAL A 600 7.82 14.98 -2.29
CA VAL A 600 8.80 13.94 -1.96
C VAL A 600 9.84 14.54 -1.00
N ASN A 601 9.67 14.29 0.29
CA ASN A 601 10.47 14.90 1.37
C ASN A 601 11.98 14.60 1.27
N ALA A 602 12.35 13.52 0.58
CA ALA A 602 13.74 13.15 0.40
C ALA A 602 14.50 14.07 -0.59
N TYR A 603 13.80 14.85 -1.40
CA TYR A 603 14.44 15.91 -2.19
C TYR A 603 14.76 17.13 -1.31
N PRO A 604 15.83 17.88 -1.61
CA PRO A 604 16.05 19.19 -1.00
C PRO A 604 14.88 20.14 -1.27
N ALA A 605 14.49 20.93 -0.27
CA ALA A 605 13.50 21.99 -0.45
C ALA A 605 13.95 22.97 -1.55
N GLY A 606 13.03 23.37 -2.42
CA GLY A 606 13.29 24.11 -3.66
C GLY A 606 13.39 23.23 -4.92
N THR A 607 13.26 21.91 -4.78
CA THR A 607 13.20 21.00 -5.94
C THR A 607 11.84 21.12 -6.61
N LEU A 608 11.77 21.84 -7.73
CA LEU A 608 10.53 22.03 -8.49
C LEU A 608 10.02 20.70 -9.09
N PRO A 609 8.71 20.58 -9.40
CA PRO A 609 8.21 19.46 -10.19
C PRO A 609 8.71 19.54 -11.64
N ASP A 610 8.49 18.45 -12.38
CA ASP A 610 8.64 18.47 -13.83
C ASP A 610 7.67 19.48 -14.47
N PRO A 611 8.10 20.33 -15.45
CA PRO A 611 7.23 21.34 -16.06
C PRO A 611 5.97 20.79 -16.75
N ASN A 612 5.96 19.51 -17.14
CA ASN A 612 4.80 18.88 -17.77
C ASN A 612 3.84 18.23 -16.76
N LEU A 613 4.16 18.25 -15.45
CA LEU A 613 3.30 17.70 -14.41
C LEU A 613 1.93 18.39 -14.42
N ASP A 614 0.85 17.62 -14.63
CA ASP A 614 -0.51 18.13 -14.50
C ASP A 614 -1.04 17.94 -13.08
N LEU A 615 -0.52 18.72 -12.14
CA LEU A 615 -0.89 18.63 -10.72
C LEU A 615 -2.41 18.79 -10.49
N ALA A 616 -3.09 19.59 -11.31
CA ALA A 616 -4.53 19.79 -11.22
C ALA A 616 -5.36 18.56 -11.64
N GLY A 617 -4.76 17.64 -12.37
CA GLY A 617 -5.37 16.37 -12.79
C GLY A 617 -5.00 15.19 -11.89
N ILE A 618 -4.37 15.42 -10.73
CA ILE A 618 -3.96 14.37 -9.79
C ILE A 618 -4.84 14.41 -8.54
N PHE A 619 -5.53 13.31 -8.25
CA PHE A 619 -6.40 13.17 -7.09
C PHE A 619 -5.92 12.03 -6.19
N ASP A 620 -6.04 12.21 -4.89
CA ASP A 620 -5.66 11.21 -3.89
C ASP A 620 -6.73 10.09 -3.79
N ALA A 621 -6.35 8.84 -4.09
CA ALA A 621 -7.18 7.64 -3.90
C ALA A 621 -6.98 6.97 -2.52
N GLY A 622 -5.99 7.42 -1.75
CA GLY A 622 -5.68 6.98 -0.40
C GLY A 622 -4.47 6.06 -0.37
N ALA A 623 -3.70 6.14 0.73
CA ALA A 623 -2.47 5.38 0.89
C ALA A 623 -2.73 3.87 0.86
N HIS A 624 -1.98 3.17 0.00
CA HIS A 624 -2.05 1.72 -0.20
C HIS A 624 -3.47 1.18 -0.46
N ALA A 625 -4.36 1.99 -1.04
CA ALA A 625 -5.64 1.55 -1.59
C ALA A 625 -5.46 0.44 -2.64
N SER A 626 -4.40 0.52 -3.47
CA SER A 626 -4.30 -0.20 -4.74
C SER A 626 -5.55 0.06 -5.58
N ALA A 627 -5.66 1.30 -6.08
CA ALA A 627 -6.80 1.75 -6.85
C ALA A 627 -6.77 1.12 -8.25
N ASP A 628 -7.71 0.20 -8.51
CA ASP A 628 -7.65 -0.69 -9.66
C ASP A 628 -8.82 -0.47 -10.64
N GLY A 629 -9.77 -1.39 -10.78
CA GLY A 629 -10.87 -1.28 -11.74
C GLY A 629 -11.76 -0.06 -11.51
N VAL A 630 -12.26 0.53 -12.60
CA VAL A 630 -13.08 1.75 -12.57
C VAL A 630 -14.25 1.75 -13.53
N ILE A 631 -15.38 2.26 -13.06
CA ILE A 631 -16.53 2.58 -13.91
C ILE A 631 -17.06 3.98 -13.62
N GLU A 632 -17.73 4.56 -14.61
CA GLU A 632 -18.78 5.53 -14.35
C GLU A 632 -20.09 4.78 -14.09
N TYR A 633 -20.71 5.03 -12.94
CA TYR A 633 -22.02 4.45 -12.64
C TYR A 633 -23.13 5.20 -13.42
N ARG A 634 -23.88 4.52 -14.27
CA ARG A 634 -24.82 5.15 -15.21
C ARG A 634 -26.28 5.10 -14.79
N SER A 635 -26.66 4.12 -13.97
CA SER A 635 -28.06 3.97 -13.55
C SER A 635 -28.53 5.14 -12.71
N ALA A 636 -29.78 5.54 -12.91
CA ALA A 636 -30.39 6.69 -12.25
C ALA A 636 -30.38 6.53 -10.72
N GLY A 637 -29.98 7.56 -9.99
CA GLY A 637 -29.93 7.54 -8.53
C GLY A 637 -28.75 8.33 -7.97
N PRO A 638 -28.49 8.24 -6.65
CA PRO A 638 -27.47 9.05 -6.01
C PRO A 638 -26.04 8.80 -6.49
N LEU A 639 -25.74 7.64 -7.08
CA LEU A 639 -24.41 7.32 -7.64
C LEU A 639 -24.27 7.68 -9.13
N GLN A 640 -25.33 8.13 -9.80
CA GLN A 640 -25.28 8.40 -11.24
C GLN A 640 -24.21 9.44 -11.57
N GLY A 641 -23.33 9.11 -12.52
CA GLY A 641 -22.23 9.96 -12.96
C GLY A 641 -21.05 10.03 -11.98
N LYS A 642 -21.04 9.23 -10.91
CA LYS A 642 -19.86 9.10 -10.05
C LYS A 642 -18.88 8.10 -10.66
N LEU A 643 -17.59 8.30 -10.37
CA LEU A 643 -16.61 7.23 -10.51
C LEU A 643 -16.79 6.25 -9.36
N MET A 644 -16.77 4.96 -9.67
CA MET A 644 -16.65 3.88 -8.70
C MET A 644 -15.35 3.15 -8.97
N ILE A 645 -14.48 3.07 -7.96
CA ILE A 645 -13.13 2.52 -8.10
C ILE A 645 -12.94 1.43 -7.06
N VAL A 646 -12.47 0.29 -7.50
CA VAL A 646 -12.11 -0.83 -6.63
C VAL A 646 -10.80 -0.53 -5.90
N ARG A 647 -10.74 -0.84 -4.61
CA ARG A 647 -9.53 -0.79 -3.80
C ARG A 647 -9.11 -2.20 -3.41
N TYR A 648 -8.06 -2.72 -4.05
CA TYR A 648 -7.60 -4.10 -3.87
C TYR A 648 -6.96 -4.36 -2.50
N SER A 649 -6.23 -3.37 -1.97
CA SER A 649 -5.42 -3.54 -0.75
C SER A 649 -6.11 -2.95 0.49
N THR A 650 -5.90 -1.65 0.77
CA THR A 650 -6.50 -0.99 1.93
C THR A 650 -7.99 -0.81 1.71
N GLY A 651 -8.78 -1.33 2.65
CA GLY A 651 -10.25 -1.24 2.63
C GLY A 651 -10.96 -2.44 1.99
N GLN A 652 -10.38 -3.04 0.94
CA GLN A 652 -10.99 -4.13 0.15
C GLN A 652 -12.47 -3.87 -0.14
N ASP A 653 -12.72 -2.71 -0.75
CA ASP A 653 -14.04 -2.12 -0.96
C ASP A 653 -14.08 -1.36 -2.30
N ILE A 654 -15.21 -0.70 -2.57
CA ILE A 654 -15.36 0.23 -3.69
C ILE A 654 -15.49 1.63 -3.12
N MET A 655 -14.59 2.52 -3.52
CA MET A 655 -14.69 3.95 -3.23
C MET A 655 -15.40 4.68 -4.37
N THR A 656 -15.94 5.87 -4.07
CA THR A 656 -16.60 6.71 -5.07
C THR A 656 -16.08 8.14 -5.04
N PHE A 657 -16.15 8.81 -6.19
CA PHE A 657 -15.86 10.24 -6.33
C PHE A 657 -17.00 10.95 -7.06
N ASP A 658 -17.30 12.18 -6.62
CA ASP A 658 -18.06 13.13 -7.40
C ASP A 658 -17.22 13.64 -8.56
N VAL A 659 -17.84 13.71 -9.74
CA VAL A 659 -17.17 14.09 -10.98
C VAL A 659 -17.69 15.43 -11.48
N GLY A 660 -16.81 16.42 -11.49
CA GLY A 660 -17.10 17.74 -12.05
C GLY A 660 -17.10 17.74 -13.59
N PRO A 661 -17.79 18.69 -14.22
CA PRO A 661 -17.82 18.81 -15.69
C PRO A 661 -16.45 19.13 -16.29
N GLY A 662 -15.53 19.72 -15.51
CA GLY A 662 -14.17 20.06 -15.96
C GLY A 662 -13.08 19.05 -15.56
N GLY A 663 -13.45 17.83 -15.16
CA GLY A 663 -12.47 16.78 -14.80
C GLY A 663 -12.18 16.66 -13.30
N ALA A 664 -12.57 17.64 -12.49
CA ALA A 664 -12.25 17.66 -11.07
C ALA A 664 -12.98 16.56 -10.29
N LEU A 665 -12.25 15.81 -9.46
CA LEU A 665 -12.82 14.84 -8.53
C LEU A 665 -12.94 15.42 -7.12
N SER A 666 -14.02 15.07 -6.42
CA SER A 666 -14.27 15.49 -5.05
C SER A 666 -15.06 14.45 -4.26
N ASN A 667 -15.28 14.68 -2.96
CA ASN A 667 -16.12 13.84 -2.09
C ASN A 667 -15.77 12.34 -2.16
N ARG A 668 -14.47 12.03 -2.05
CA ARG A 668 -14.00 10.64 -1.93
C ARG A 668 -14.72 9.94 -0.79
N THR A 669 -15.56 8.96 -1.12
CA THR A 669 -16.42 8.26 -0.16
C THR A 669 -16.09 6.77 -0.15
N THR A 670 -15.89 6.22 1.04
CA THR A 670 -15.65 4.79 1.29
C THR A 670 -16.66 4.28 2.32
N GLY A 671 -16.70 2.98 2.57
CA GLY A 671 -17.57 2.43 3.62
C GLY A 671 -19.05 2.33 3.25
N ILE A 672 -19.43 2.55 1.99
CA ILE A 672 -20.82 2.46 1.53
C ILE A 672 -21.35 1.02 1.76
N ALA A 673 -22.54 0.90 2.35
CA ALA A 673 -23.12 -0.40 2.69
C ALA A 673 -23.24 -1.31 1.46
N GLY A 674 -22.73 -2.54 1.57
CA GLY A 674 -22.68 -3.51 0.47
C GLY A 674 -21.46 -3.39 -0.46
N LEU A 675 -20.75 -2.27 -0.41
CA LEU A 675 -19.55 -2.02 -1.21
C LEU A 675 -18.26 -2.36 -0.47
N THR A 676 -18.29 -3.02 0.69
CA THR A 676 -17.10 -3.29 1.52
C THR A 676 -16.94 -4.76 1.88
N GLY A 677 -15.72 -5.22 2.21
CA GLY A 677 -15.46 -6.59 2.64
C GLY A 677 -15.42 -7.58 1.48
N PHE A 678 -14.73 -7.18 0.42
CA PHE A 678 -14.27 -8.09 -0.62
C PHE A 678 -12.96 -8.75 -0.19
N ALA A 679 -12.55 -9.77 -0.94
CA ALA A 679 -11.26 -10.44 -0.85
C ALA A 679 -10.45 -10.12 -2.12
N GLN A 680 -9.57 -9.13 -2.02
CA GLN A 680 -8.70 -8.64 -3.09
C GLN A 680 -9.48 -8.35 -4.39
N PRO A 681 -10.45 -7.40 -4.35
CA PRO A 681 -11.22 -7.06 -5.53
C PRO A 681 -10.31 -6.40 -6.58
N LEU A 682 -10.50 -6.69 -7.87
CA LEU A 682 -9.67 -6.10 -8.94
C LEU A 682 -10.48 -5.22 -9.89
N ASP A 683 -11.68 -5.64 -10.28
CA ASP A 683 -12.45 -4.97 -11.31
C ASP A 683 -13.95 -5.05 -11.08
N LEU A 684 -14.70 -4.19 -11.75
CA LEU A 684 -16.16 -4.13 -11.66
C LEU A 684 -16.83 -3.72 -12.96
N VAL A 685 -18.05 -4.22 -13.17
CA VAL A 685 -18.92 -3.74 -14.26
C VAL A 685 -20.35 -3.56 -13.78
N GLU A 686 -21.02 -2.55 -14.33
CA GLU A 686 -22.44 -2.31 -14.11
C GLU A 686 -23.31 -3.02 -15.16
N ASP A 687 -24.34 -3.73 -14.70
CA ASP A 687 -25.50 -4.02 -15.55
C ASP A 687 -26.44 -2.82 -15.60
N ARG A 688 -26.25 -2.01 -16.65
CA ARG A 688 -27.02 -0.77 -16.88
C ARG A 688 -28.54 -0.97 -17.01
N ALA A 689 -29.02 -2.20 -17.14
CA ALA A 689 -30.46 -2.48 -17.21
C ALA A 689 -31.14 -2.37 -15.83
N ASN A 690 -30.40 -2.60 -14.74
CA ASN A 690 -30.94 -2.67 -13.38
C ASN A 690 -30.05 -1.96 -12.33
N GLY A 691 -28.83 -1.56 -12.69
CA GLY A 691 -27.87 -0.92 -11.80
C GLY A 691 -27.14 -1.87 -10.86
N ASN A 692 -27.24 -3.18 -11.07
CA ASN A 692 -26.44 -4.18 -10.35
C ASN A 692 -24.97 -4.07 -10.75
N LEU A 693 -24.08 -4.44 -9.84
CA LEU A 693 -22.64 -4.50 -10.11
C LEU A 693 -22.15 -5.95 -10.02
N TYR A 694 -21.16 -6.27 -10.83
CA TYR A 694 -20.39 -7.51 -10.75
C TYR A 694 -18.95 -7.14 -10.43
N VAL A 695 -18.40 -7.67 -9.34
CA VAL A 695 -17.05 -7.34 -8.86
C VAL A 695 -16.19 -8.60 -8.91
N THR A 696 -15.05 -8.57 -9.58
CA THR A 696 -14.07 -9.66 -9.54
C THR A 696 -13.32 -9.61 -8.22
N GLU A 697 -13.22 -10.75 -7.54
CA GLU A 697 -12.43 -10.92 -6.32
C GLU A 697 -11.34 -11.94 -6.59
N LEU A 698 -10.09 -11.47 -6.70
CA LEU A 698 -8.95 -12.33 -7.02
C LEU A 698 -8.68 -13.31 -5.87
N GLY A 699 -8.54 -12.78 -4.65
CA GLY A 699 -8.29 -13.58 -3.44
C GLY A 699 -9.48 -14.48 -3.12
N GLY A 700 -10.70 -13.96 -3.35
CA GLY A 700 -11.94 -14.74 -3.21
C GLY A 700 -12.18 -15.76 -4.33
N GLN A 701 -11.42 -15.72 -5.42
CA GLN A 701 -11.58 -16.52 -6.64
C GLN A 701 -13.03 -16.60 -7.14
N ARG A 702 -13.73 -15.47 -7.14
CA ARG A 702 -15.15 -15.39 -7.47
C ARG A 702 -15.50 -14.06 -8.11
N ILE A 703 -16.71 -13.99 -8.65
CA ILE A 703 -17.37 -12.71 -8.96
C ILE A 703 -18.48 -12.52 -7.93
N THR A 704 -18.55 -11.35 -7.29
CA THR A 704 -19.65 -11.00 -6.38
C THR A 704 -20.69 -10.15 -7.09
N LEU A 705 -21.96 -10.52 -6.95
CA LEU A 705 -23.09 -9.73 -7.42
C LEU A 705 -23.49 -8.75 -6.31
N LEU A 706 -23.55 -7.47 -6.65
CA LEU A 706 -24.12 -6.42 -5.81
C LEU A 706 -25.48 -6.04 -6.38
N ARG A 707 -26.55 -6.47 -5.70
CA ARG A 707 -27.90 -6.05 -6.05
C ARG A 707 -28.16 -4.69 -5.46
N ARG A 708 -28.57 -3.75 -6.31
CA ARG A 708 -28.98 -2.43 -5.83
C ARG A 708 -30.28 -2.56 -5.02
N ARG A 709 -30.36 -1.84 -3.90
CA ARG A 709 -31.60 -1.72 -3.10
C ARG A 709 -32.58 -0.70 -3.67
#